data_AF-A0A1V6SZB3-F1
#
_entry.id   AF-A0A1V6SZB3-F1
#
_cell.length_a   1.000
_cell.length_b   1.000
_cell.length_c   1.000
_cell.angle_alpha   90.00
_cell.angle_beta   90.00
_cell.angle_gamma   90.00
#
_symmetry.space_group_name_H-M   'P 1'
#
loop_
_entity.id
_entity.type
_entity.pdbx_description
1 polymer ?
#
loop_
_entity_poly.entity_id
_entity_poly.type
_entity_poly.pdbx_seq_one_letter_code
_entity_poly.pdbx_strand_id
1 'polypeptide(L)'
;MSTPKNSAAWLIKAGSPLQVGDAPLPTAGPGELVIKNAAVAINPLDCHMQDSGVFVHEWPAIFGCDVAGEVYEVGKDVERFKRGNRVIGHAINLTSGRPQDGAFALYTVIPAVKAAILPDEISFTNGVVVPFALEAAVCVLSLKEPGVAMPGVATPALGLPYPSLQDVPSSGKTIVIYGGSSAVGSMTTQLATAAGLHVIAIVGAHNFEFSKRCGASQVFDRNDTSLADKVSDAVRKNDGEFVGIFDAIATPETYAHDITILDQLGGGNLACVHPPPGIDLPANVNAGMIFAVNDVATPVWEEYVTPALQSGKLQCLPSPLVVGKGLEHIQTALEKSKAGVTTESWDQDVSSIAEDVPPGYEDAAKKFNISGNLLRILNIALGIGLVVAMSFSLANDWGSMSDTGKVLGMLNIVVQSLTVLLDIADLAAGAGVFAITETMSVALPILGAVLAVIGIVLMLVQLFINLFVARQPLPDPIQDSIDDVGHVLIKTFDTAPEPQLTYSISNTSVSASEVTTLTIEGLNKTQGDVTLSRTTITLCSGDDDVCLFGNGEDFIKLGPDDSNHDTSGYTYVSPQEVTAGQLPTPAKLGTTPNYYQYNLQAAGPRKENPTSLTSLILKNGEKLKSVWTAVVNKAGEDKEKSTSWIEVVEAGLTDKSQHQFKITRV
;
A
#
# COMPACT_ATOMS: atom_id res chain seq x y z
N MET A 1 -30.25 31.78 3.78
CA MET A 1 -28.91 31.64 3.16
C MET A 1 -28.93 30.35 2.36
N SER A 2 -28.36 30.33 1.15
CA SER A 2 -28.25 29.10 0.35
C SER A 2 -27.37 28.08 1.08
N THR A 3 -27.77 26.81 1.07
CA THR A 3 -26.93 25.70 1.57
C THR A 3 -25.56 25.75 0.88
N PRO A 4 -24.44 25.70 1.62
CA PRO A 4 -23.12 25.72 1.00
C PRO A 4 -22.92 24.47 0.13
N LYS A 5 -22.19 24.62 -0.98
CA LYS A 5 -21.78 23.49 -1.81
C LYS A 5 -20.54 22.82 -1.21
N ASN A 6 -20.48 21.50 -1.30
CA ASN A 6 -19.28 20.71 -0.97
C ASN A 6 -18.67 20.15 -2.26
N SER A 7 -17.35 20.03 -2.26
CA SER A 7 -16.56 19.44 -3.35
C SER A 7 -15.44 18.61 -2.74
N ALA A 8 -14.97 17.62 -3.47
CA ALA A 8 -13.91 16.72 -3.03
C ALA A 8 -12.99 16.32 -4.19
N ALA A 9 -11.79 15.87 -3.86
CA ALA A 9 -10.87 15.23 -4.79
C ALA A 9 -11.11 13.71 -4.74
N TRP A 10 -11.75 13.18 -5.78
CA TRP A 10 -12.17 11.79 -5.88
C TRP A 10 -11.10 10.91 -6.50
N LEU A 11 -10.84 9.76 -5.89
CA LEU A 11 -10.11 8.66 -6.49
C LEU A 11 -11.11 7.70 -7.14
N ILE A 12 -11.15 7.66 -8.46
CA ILE A 12 -12.12 6.85 -9.19
C ILE A 12 -11.76 5.36 -9.20
N LYS A 13 -10.46 5.07 -9.25
CA LYS A 13 -9.86 3.73 -9.15
C LYS A 13 -8.40 3.84 -8.71
N ALA A 14 -7.83 2.74 -8.23
CA ALA A 14 -6.40 2.66 -7.92
C ALA A 14 -5.52 3.04 -9.12
N GLY A 15 -4.40 3.69 -8.85
CA GLY A 15 -3.42 4.15 -9.84
C GLY A 15 -3.89 5.31 -10.72
N SER A 16 -5.03 5.94 -10.44
CA SER A 16 -5.55 7.06 -11.22
C SER A 16 -5.34 8.42 -10.55
N PRO A 17 -5.16 9.52 -11.32
CA PRO A 17 -5.14 10.87 -10.77
C PRO A 17 -6.47 11.22 -10.08
N LEU A 18 -6.41 12.08 -9.07
CA LEU A 18 -7.60 12.60 -8.40
C LEU A 18 -8.42 13.50 -9.32
N GLN A 19 -9.74 13.40 -9.22
CA GLN A 19 -10.69 14.22 -9.96
C GLN A 19 -11.49 15.09 -9.01
N VAL A 20 -11.35 16.41 -9.12
CA VAL A 20 -12.14 17.34 -8.31
C VAL A 20 -13.56 17.38 -8.86
N GLY A 21 -14.54 17.17 -7.98
CA GLY A 21 -15.96 17.16 -8.33
C GLY A 21 -16.87 17.49 -7.16
N ASP A 22 -18.16 17.56 -7.43
CA ASP A 22 -19.18 17.76 -6.40
C ASP A 22 -19.18 16.60 -5.40
N ALA A 23 -19.43 16.91 -4.13
CA ALA A 23 -19.63 15.94 -3.08
C ALA A 23 -20.86 16.31 -2.24
N PRO A 24 -21.57 15.34 -1.63
CA PRO A 24 -22.65 15.65 -0.69
C PRO A 24 -22.11 16.49 0.47
N LEU A 25 -22.88 17.48 0.93
CA LEU A 25 -22.58 18.15 2.19
C LEU A 25 -22.92 17.19 3.33
N PRO A 26 -21.95 16.75 4.16
CA PRO A 26 -22.24 15.79 5.21
C PRO A 26 -22.99 16.42 6.38
N THR A 27 -23.57 15.57 7.23
CA THR A 27 -24.22 15.90 8.49
C THR A 27 -23.50 15.16 9.61
N ALA A 28 -23.34 15.78 10.78
CA ALA A 28 -22.65 15.15 11.89
C ALA A 28 -23.55 14.10 12.57
N GLY A 29 -23.11 12.84 12.60
CA GLY A 29 -23.72 11.81 13.44
C GLY A 29 -23.40 11.97 14.92
N PRO A 30 -23.93 11.11 15.81
CA PRO A 30 -23.56 11.11 17.23
C PRO A 30 -22.04 10.93 17.41
N GLY A 31 -21.41 11.74 18.26
CA GLY A 31 -19.96 11.69 18.50
C GLY A 31 -19.08 12.25 17.38
N GLU A 32 -19.66 12.80 16.30
CA GLU A 32 -18.93 13.28 15.13
C GLU A 32 -18.92 14.82 15.04
N LEU A 33 -17.99 15.35 14.25
CA LEU A 33 -17.92 16.75 13.83
C LEU A 33 -17.90 16.81 12.31
N VAL A 34 -18.56 17.81 11.72
CA VAL A 34 -18.28 18.23 10.34
C VAL A 34 -17.34 19.42 10.41
N ILE A 35 -16.17 19.31 9.78
CA ILE A 35 -15.18 20.38 9.68
C ILE A 35 -15.27 21.01 8.31
N LYS A 36 -15.34 22.34 8.26
CA LYS A 36 -15.08 23.11 7.05
C LYS A 36 -13.58 23.29 6.92
N ASN A 37 -12.97 22.53 6.02
CA ASN A 37 -11.52 22.44 5.90
C ASN A 37 -10.94 23.77 5.39
N ALA A 38 -9.91 24.23 6.07
CA ALA A 38 -9.09 25.38 5.66
C ALA A 38 -7.71 24.91 5.15
N ALA A 39 -7.19 23.81 5.69
CA ALA A 39 -6.00 23.13 5.22
C ALA A 39 -6.16 21.61 5.36
N VAL A 40 -5.48 20.87 4.49
CA VAL A 40 -5.33 19.41 4.53
C VAL A 40 -3.85 19.09 4.30
N ALA A 41 -3.35 17.98 4.83
CA ALA A 41 -1.96 17.54 4.62
C ALA A 41 -1.91 16.23 3.84
N ILE A 42 -0.75 15.97 3.23
CA ILE A 42 -0.46 14.76 2.46
C ILE A 42 0.52 13.90 3.25
N ASN A 43 0.19 12.63 3.39
CA ASN A 43 1.02 11.60 4.01
C ASN A 43 1.51 10.59 2.96
N PRO A 44 2.62 9.87 3.21
CA PRO A 44 3.01 8.73 2.38
C PRO A 44 1.91 7.68 2.25
N LEU A 45 1.10 7.47 3.29
CA LEU A 45 -0.07 6.58 3.25
C LEU A 45 -1.05 6.99 2.14
N ASP A 46 -1.32 8.28 1.98
CA ASP A 46 -2.23 8.80 0.96
C ASP A 46 -1.71 8.44 -0.45
N CYS A 47 -0.39 8.46 -0.66
CA CYS A 47 0.22 8.01 -1.90
C CYS A 47 -0.04 6.52 -2.16
N HIS A 48 0.11 5.67 -1.15
CA HIS A 48 -0.19 4.24 -1.27
C HIS A 48 -1.68 3.97 -1.53
N MET A 49 -2.58 4.69 -0.85
CA MET A 49 -4.02 4.61 -1.10
C MET A 49 -4.35 4.97 -2.56
N GLN A 50 -3.71 6.01 -3.10
CA GLN A 50 -3.85 6.35 -4.52
C GLN A 50 -3.33 5.24 -5.44
N ASP A 51 -2.12 4.74 -5.21
CA ASP A 51 -1.42 3.87 -6.15
C ASP A 51 -2.00 2.45 -6.20
N SER A 52 -2.29 1.86 -5.04
CA SER A 52 -2.73 0.46 -4.95
C SER A 52 -4.18 0.30 -4.50
N GLY A 53 -4.83 1.36 -4.00
CA GLY A 53 -6.15 1.24 -3.38
C GLY A 53 -6.10 0.55 -2.00
N VAL A 54 -4.93 0.45 -1.37
CA VAL A 54 -4.82 -0.10 -0.01
C VAL A 54 -5.75 0.70 0.93
N PHE A 55 -6.48 -0.01 1.80
CA PHE A 55 -7.48 0.56 2.71
C PHE A 55 -8.65 1.31 2.05
N VAL A 56 -8.80 1.24 0.73
CA VAL A 56 -10.02 1.73 0.06
C VAL A 56 -11.09 0.64 0.10
N HIS A 57 -12.17 0.92 0.83
CA HIS A 57 -13.29 -0.02 1.02
C HIS A 57 -14.39 0.16 -0.03
N GLU A 58 -14.60 1.38 -0.53
CA GLU A 58 -15.64 1.73 -1.49
C GLU A 58 -15.12 2.66 -2.60
N TRP A 59 -15.64 2.50 -3.83
CA TRP A 59 -15.26 3.29 -5.00
C TRP A 59 -16.48 4.05 -5.57
N PRO A 60 -16.33 5.30 -6.05
CA PRO A 60 -15.13 6.15 -5.95
C PRO A 60 -14.89 6.61 -4.51
N ALA A 61 -13.62 6.84 -4.16
CA ALA A 61 -13.21 7.16 -2.79
C ALA A 61 -12.83 8.64 -2.62
N ILE A 62 -13.04 9.17 -1.41
CA ILE A 62 -12.38 10.37 -0.91
C ILE A 62 -11.55 9.92 0.29
N PHE A 63 -10.25 10.21 0.29
CA PHE A 63 -9.32 9.81 1.34
C PHE A 63 -8.55 11.03 1.85
N GLY A 64 -7.41 10.80 2.52
CA GLY A 64 -6.65 11.82 3.23
C GLY A 64 -6.94 11.76 4.73
N CYS A 65 -5.89 11.96 5.53
CA CYS A 65 -5.94 11.73 6.98
C CYS A 65 -5.98 13.03 7.80
N ASP A 66 -5.47 14.16 7.29
CA ASP A 66 -5.30 15.37 8.11
C ASP A 66 -6.25 16.50 7.71
N VAL A 67 -6.99 17.03 8.69
CA VAL A 67 -7.80 18.24 8.52
C VAL A 67 -7.44 19.32 9.55
N ALA A 68 -7.45 20.56 9.09
CA ALA A 68 -7.47 21.74 9.95
C ALA A 68 -8.49 22.74 9.41
N GLY A 69 -9.36 23.25 10.27
CA GLY A 69 -10.45 24.11 9.82
C GLY A 69 -11.39 24.54 10.94
N GLU A 70 -12.58 24.97 10.56
CA GLU A 70 -13.61 25.40 11.50
C GLU A 70 -14.68 24.33 11.65
N VAL A 71 -15.14 24.09 12.86
CA VAL A 71 -16.28 23.21 13.13
C VAL A 71 -17.53 23.81 12.46
N TYR A 72 -18.04 23.13 11.44
CA TYR A 72 -19.25 23.52 10.71
C TYR A 72 -20.52 23.00 11.39
N GLU A 73 -20.49 21.75 11.86
CA GLU A 73 -21.59 21.07 12.55
C GLU A 73 -21.05 20.18 13.66
N VAL A 74 -21.82 20.06 14.74
CA VAL A 74 -21.48 19.25 15.92
C VAL A 74 -22.56 18.18 16.07
N GLY A 75 -22.11 16.94 16.16
CA GLY A 75 -22.94 15.77 16.35
C GLY A 75 -23.63 15.74 17.71
N LYS A 76 -24.62 14.86 17.84
CA LYS A 76 -25.27 14.60 19.12
C LYS A 76 -24.25 14.10 20.15
N ASP A 77 -24.42 14.52 21.41
CA ASP A 77 -23.64 14.07 22.58
C ASP A 77 -22.15 14.53 22.58
N VAL A 78 -21.78 15.48 21.70
CA VAL A 78 -20.46 16.12 21.69
C VAL A 78 -20.51 17.45 22.45
N GLU A 79 -19.84 17.52 23.60
CA GLU A 79 -19.81 18.71 24.46
C GLU A 79 -18.51 19.53 24.34
N ARG A 80 -17.39 18.88 23.97
CA ARG A 80 -16.05 19.49 23.89
C ARG A 80 -15.92 20.57 22.81
N PHE A 81 -16.82 20.59 21.83
CA PHE A 81 -16.74 21.45 20.65
C PHE A 81 -18.05 22.19 20.39
N LYS A 82 -17.94 23.36 19.76
CA LYS A 82 -19.05 24.15 19.23
C LYS A 82 -18.74 24.62 17.82
N ARG A 83 -19.79 24.90 17.06
CA ARG A 83 -19.69 25.52 15.73
C ARG A 83 -18.80 26.76 15.76
N GLY A 84 -17.92 26.88 14.78
CA GLY A 84 -16.95 27.97 14.63
C GLY A 84 -15.66 27.78 15.43
N ASN A 85 -15.51 26.72 16.24
CA ASN A 85 -14.21 26.40 16.81
C ASN A 85 -13.19 26.10 15.71
N ARG A 86 -11.99 26.65 15.84
CA ARG A 86 -10.82 26.26 15.06
C ARG A 86 -10.29 24.95 15.62
N VAL A 87 -10.12 23.96 14.76
CA VAL A 87 -9.71 22.62 15.16
C VAL A 87 -8.72 22.02 14.18
N ILE A 88 -7.96 21.06 14.69
CA ILE A 88 -7.23 20.05 13.92
C ILE A 88 -7.82 18.68 14.26
N GLY A 89 -7.74 17.73 13.34
CA GLY A 89 -8.22 16.38 13.63
C GLY A 89 -7.83 15.34 12.59
N HIS A 90 -7.95 14.09 12.99
CA HIS A 90 -7.61 12.92 12.19
C HIS A 90 -8.88 12.36 11.52
N ALA A 91 -8.89 12.40 10.19
CA ALA A 91 -9.91 11.82 9.34
C ALA A 91 -9.65 10.32 9.14
N ILE A 92 -10.66 9.48 9.37
CA ILE A 92 -10.50 8.03 9.54
C ILE A 92 -11.08 7.19 8.40
N ASN A 93 -11.18 7.75 7.19
CA ASN A 93 -11.68 7.04 6.01
C ASN A 93 -10.99 5.68 5.80
N LEU A 94 -9.69 5.58 6.09
CA LEU A 94 -8.90 4.34 5.95
C LEU A 94 -9.46 3.15 6.75
N THR A 95 -10.26 3.40 7.80
CA THR A 95 -10.97 2.36 8.56
C THR A 95 -12.47 2.37 8.36
N SER A 96 -13.10 3.54 8.13
CA SER A 96 -14.55 3.62 8.05
C SER A 96 -15.09 3.33 6.65
N GLY A 97 -14.29 3.52 5.61
CA GLY A 97 -14.68 3.39 4.21
C GLY A 97 -15.60 4.49 3.67
N ARG A 98 -16.23 5.29 4.54
CA ARG A 98 -17.22 6.29 4.12
C ARG A 98 -16.51 7.48 3.45
N PRO A 99 -16.89 7.89 2.23
CA PRO A 99 -16.24 9.00 1.54
C PRO A 99 -16.27 10.33 2.33
N GLN A 100 -17.32 10.57 3.11
CA GLN A 100 -17.41 11.79 3.94
C GLN A 100 -16.36 11.88 5.05
N ASP A 101 -15.69 10.78 5.39
CA ASP A 101 -14.65 10.72 6.42
C ASP A 101 -13.24 10.96 5.85
N GLY A 102 -13.11 11.28 4.56
CA GLY A 102 -11.84 11.60 3.91
C GLY A 102 -11.50 13.08 3.97
N ALA A 103 -10.25 13.42 4.28
CA ALA A 103 -9.80 14.80 4.43
C ALA A 103 -9.84 15.61 3.12
N PHE A 104 -9.70 14.98 1.95
CA PHE A 104 -9.59 15.66 0.65
C PHE A 104 -10.93 16.19 0.10
N ALA A 105 -11.66 16.91 0.95
CA ALA A 105 -12.92 17.58 0.67
C ALA A 105 -12.94 18.98 1.30
N LEU A 106 -13.91 19.82 0.90
CA LEU A 106 -14.16 21.12 1.57
C LEU A 106 -14.84 20.94 2.93
N TYR A 107 -15.63 19.87 3.09
CA TYR A 107 -16.26 19.49 4.34
C TYR A 107 -16.01 18.00 4.62
N THR A 108 -15.43 17.71 5.78
CA THR A 108 -15.05 16.35 6.21
C THR A 108 -15.68 16.02 7.55
N VAL A 109 -16.14 14.79 7.72
CA VAL A 109 -16.59 14.23 9.00
C VAL A 109 -15.40 13.62 9.73
N ILE A 110 -15.24 13.95 11.01
CA ILE A 110 -14.26 13.30 11.89
C ILE A 110 -14.89 12.92 13.23
N PRO A 111 -14.41 11.87 13.91
CA PRO A 111 -14.79 11.61 15.30
C PRO A 111 -14.33 12.75 16.21
N ALA A 112 -15.20 13.23 17.11
CA ALA A 112 -14.85 14.30 18.06
C ALA A 112 -13.70 13.91 19.01
N VAL A 113 -13.56 12.61 19.29
CA VAL A 113 -12.47 12.04 20.11
C VAL A 113 -11.10 12.07 19.42
N LYS A 114 -11.05 12.34 18.11
CA LYS A 114 -9.81 12.47 17.31
C LYS A 114 -9.57 13.91 16.82
N ALA A 115 -10.04 14.87 17.62
CA ALA A 115 -9.91 16.30 17.34
C ALA A 115 -9.42 17.09 18.56
N ALA A 116 -8.77 18.22 18.30
CA ALA A 116 -8.35 19.19 19.30
C ALA A 116 -8.61 20.62 18.83
N ILE A 117 -8.79 21.54 19.77
CA ILE A 117 -8.92 22.97 19.48
C ILE A 117 -7.55 23.49 19.07
N LEU A 118 -7.51 24.19 17.94
CA LEU A 118 -6.32 24.86 17.44
C LEU A 118 -6.26 26.29 18.01
N PRO A 119 -5.20 26.66 18.74
CA PRO A 119 -5.02 28.03 19.24
C PRO A 119 -5.04 29.08 18.12
N ASP A 120 -5.48 30.30 18.44
CA ASP A 120 -5.71 31.32 17.42
C ASP A 120 -4.42 31.77 16.73
N GLU A 121 -3.31 31.71 17.47
CA GLU A 121 -1.96 32.07 17.06
C GLU A 121 -1.35 31.08 16.06
N ILE A 122 -1.87 29.85 16.01
CA ILE A 122 -1.38 28.80 15.11
C ILE A 122 -2.26 28.78 13.85
N SER A 123 -1.64 29.04 12.70
CA SER A 123 -2.35 28.97 11.42
C SER A 123 -2.84 27.55 11.13
N PHE A 124 -3.92 27.42 10.36
CA PHE A 124 -4.40 26.09 9.93
C PHE A 124 -3.35 25.30 9.16
N THR A 125 -2.53 25.97 8.34
CA THR A 125 -1.44 25.31 7.58
C THR A 125 -0.37 24.74 8.49
N ASN A 126 -0.07 25.39 9.62
CA ASN A 126 0.88 24.85 10.59
C ASN A 126 0.21 23.73 11.39
N GLY A 127 -1.03 23.93 11.87
CA GLY A 127 -1.74 22.95 12.68
C GLY A 127 -1.98 21.60 11.98
N VAL A 128 -2.22 21.61 10.66
CA VAL A 128 -2.61 20.41 9.91
C VAL A 128 -1.52 19.32 9.82
N VAL A 129 -0.27 19.61 10.19
CA VAL A 129 0.81 18.60 10.18
C VAL A 129 0.77 17.66 11.41
N VAL A 130 -0.08 17.97 12.40
CA VAL A 130 -0.14 17.25 13.68
C VAL A 130 -0.96 15.96 13.65
N PRO A 131 -2.18 15.88 13.05
CA PRO A 131 -3.13 14.83 13.41
C PRO A 131 -2.69 13.38 13.16
N PHE A 132 -2.29 13.05 11.93
CA PHE A 132 -1.87 11.69 11.57
C PHE A 132 -0.55 11.32 12.27
N ALA A 133 0.38 12.27 12.35
CA ALA A 133 1.65 12.09 13.06
C ALA A 133 1.44 11.83 14.57
N LEU A 134 0.48 12.53 15.19
CA LEU A 134 0.11 12.33 16.59
C LEU A 134 -0.45 10.93 16.82
N GLU A 135 -1.38 10.48 15.98
CA GLU A 135 -1.96 9.15 16.09
C GLU A 135 -0.91 8.05 15.94
N ALA A 136 -0.05 8.16 14.92
CA ALA A 136 1.04 7.22 14.73
C ALA A 136 2.00 7.19 15.94
N ALA A 137 2.36 8.37 16.47
CA ALA A 137 3.23 8.51 17.63
C ALA A 137 2.62 7.90 18.92
N VAL A 138 1.33 8.12 19.18
CA VAL A 138 0.69 7.55 20.37
C VAL A 138 0.47 6.04 20.22
N CYS A 139 0.15 5.56 19.01
CA CYS A 139 0.07 4.12 18.75
C CYS A 139 1.40 3.42 19.02
N VAL A 140 2.54 3.95 18.54
CA VAL A 140 3.84 3.31 18.85
C VAL A 140 4.17 3.36 20.34
N LEU A 141 3.95 4.51 21.00
CA LEU A 141 4.38 4.68 22.38
C LEU A 141 3.49 3.90 23.36
N SER A 142 2.17 4.05 23.25
CA SER A 142 1.26 3.75 24.37
C SER A 142 0.36 2.53 24.17
N LEU A 143 0.43 1.83 23.03
CA LEU A 143 -0.25 0.54 22.88
C LEU A 143 0.21 -0.42 23.97
N LYS A 144 -0.75 -1.00 24.69
CA LYS A 144 -0.51 -1.83 25.88
C LYS A 144 -0.34 -3.30 25.56
N GLU A 145 -1.03 -3.77 24.52
CA GLU A 145 -1.06 -5.17 24.11
C GLU A 145 -0.72 -5.27 22.63
N PRO A 146 0.09 -6.27 22.22
CA PRO A 146 0.35 -6.51 20.81
C PRO A 146 -0.94 -6.80 20.05
N GLY A 147 -0.96 -6.42 18.77
CA GLY A 147 -2.13 -6.57 17.91
C GLY A 147 -1.75 -7.05 16.52
N VAL A 148 -2.69 -6.87 15.59
CA VAL A 148 -2.53 -7.17 14.17
C VAL A 148 -2.87 -5.90 13.39
N ALA A 149 -1.90 -5.31 12.69
CA ALA A 149 -2.12 -4.12 11.86
C ALA A 149 -2.90 -4.46 10.60
N MET A 150 -2.59 -5.61 10.00
CA MET A 150 -3.23 -6.16 8.81
C MET A 150 -2.98 -7.67 8.77
N PRO A 151 -3.72 -8.46 7.97
CA PRO A 151 -3.55 -9.92 7.94
C PRO A 151 -2.08 -10.34 7.79
N GLY A 152 -1.55 -11.06 8.79
CA GLY A 152 -0.16 -11.54 8.81
C GLY A 152 0.89 -10.53 9.29
N VAL A 153 0.50 -9.30 9.67
CA VAL A 153 1.43 -8.27 10.16
C VAL A 153 1.08 -7.89 11.60
N ALA A 154 1.97 -8.21 12.53
CA ALA A 154 1.82 -7.88 13.94
C ALA A 154 1.99 -6.38 14.21
N THR A 155 1.41 -5.91 15.31
CA THR A 155 1.68 -4.59 15.90
C THR A 155 2.34 -4.78 17.26
N PRO A 156 3.56 -4.26 17.47
CA PRO A 156 4.21 -4.33 18.77
C PRO A 156 3.57 -3.34 19.75
N ALA A 157 3.71 -3.62 21.05
CA ALA A 157 3.20 -2.78 22.12
C ALA A 157 4.32 -2.41 23.09
N LEU A 158 4.58 -1.11 23.25
CA LEU A 158 5.61 -0.61 24.15
C LEU A 158 5.06 -0.22 25.53
N GLY A 159 3.75 0.03 25.64
CA GLY A 159 3.07 0.31 26.92
C GLY A 159 3.60 1.54 27.65
N LEU A 160 4.13 2.53 26.92
CA LEU A 160 4.78 3.71 27.49
C LEU A 160 3.75 4.73 27.98
N PRO A 161 4.10 5.52 29.02
CA PRO A 161 3.22 6.53 29.56
C PRO A 161 2.84 7.59 28.51
N TYR A 162 1.65 8.17 28.69
CA TYR A 162 1.22 9.32 27.91
C TYR A 162 2.06 10.57 28.24
N PRO A 163 2.15 11.53 27.31
CA PRO A 163 2.84 12.79 27.56
C PRO A 163 2.17 13.61 28.66
N SER A 164 2.94 14.43 29.38
CA SER A 164 2.44 15.29 30.46
C SER A 164 2.69 16.76 30.17
N LEU A 165 1.74 17.60 30.60
CA LEU A 165 1.91 19.07 30.62
C LEU A 165 2.83 19.54 31.75
N GLN A 166 3.08 18.70 32.75
CA GLN A 166 4.00 19.01 33.84
C GLN A 166 5.39 18.46 33.53
N ASP A 167 6.40 18.99 34.22
CA ASP A 167 7.75 18.46 34.05
C ASP A 167 7.82 17.07 34.69
N VAL A 168 8.11 16.06 33.88
CA VAL A 168 8.16 14.67 34.31
C VAL A 168 9.59 14.29 34.65
N PRO A 169 9.85 13.66 35.80
CA PRO A 169 11.15 13.05 36.06
C PRO A 169 11.50 12.02 34.99
N SER A 170 12.79 11.71 34.83
CA SER A 170 13.22 10.64 33.94
C SER A 170 12.52 9.33 34.30
N SER A 171 11.92 8.68 33.30
CA SER A 171 11.32 7.36 33.41
C SER A 171 12.36 6.24 33.51
N GLY A 172 13.65 6.56 33.31
CA GLY A 172 14.71 5.58 33.17
C GLY A 172 14.57 4.71 31.92
N LYS A 173 13.70 5.06 30.97
CA LYS A 173 13.48 4.32 29.73
C LYS A 173 14.11 5.05 28.54
N THR A 174 14.71 4.28 27.63
CA THR A 174 15.37 4.76 26.42
C THR A 174 14.69 4.20 25.18
N ILE A 175 14.32 5.09 24.25
CA ILE A 175 13.81 4.72 22.93
C ILE A 175 14.72 5.28 21.84
N VAL A 176 14.98 4.47 20.81
CA VAL A 176 15.66 4.94 19.59
C VAL A 176 14.60 5.24 18.53
N ILE A 177 14.69 6.39 17.87
CA ILE A 177 13.79 6.80 16.80
C ILE A 177 14.61 6.95 15.51
N TYR A 178 14.46 5.99 14.59
CA TYR A 178 15.02 6.11 13.25
C TYR A 178 14.11 7.02 12.42
N GLY A 179 14.70 8.05 11.79
CA GLY A 179 13.95 9.06 11.07
C GLY A 179 13.34 10.12 11.98
N GLY A 180 13.99 10.46 13.10
CA GLY A 180 13.51 11.45 14.07
C GLY A 180 13.27 12.88 13.53
N SER A 181 13.57 13.15 12.26
CA SER A 181 13.25 14.40 11.56
C SER A 181 12.00 14.34 10.67
N SER A 182 11.38 13.16 10.50
CA SER A 182 10.12 13.02 9.77
C SER A 182 8.95 13.59 10.57
N ALA A 183 7.77 13.75 9.95
CA ALA A 183 6.56 14.19 10.65
C ALA A 183 6.24 13.28 11.85
N VAL A 184 6.17 11.96 11.61
CA VAL A 184 5.92 10.99 12.66
C VAL A 184 7.08 10.93 13.66
N GLY A 185 8.34 10.88 13.19
CA GLY A 185 9.51 10.76 14.07
C GLY A 185 9.69 11.96 15.00
N SER A 186 9.48 13.18 14.50
CA SER A 186 9.54 14.40 15.31
C SER A 186 8.40 14.51 16.31
N MET A 187 7.18 14.08 15.93
CA MET A 187 6.05 13.98 16.85
C MET A 187 6.33 12.94 17.95
N THR A 188 6.80 11.74 17.60
CA THR A 188 7.17 10.70 18.57
C THR A 188 8.26 11.19 19.52
N THR A 189 9.26 11.94 19.02
CA THR A 189 10.30 12.55 19.85
C THR A 189 9.71 13.51 20.88
N GLN A 190 8.81 14.40 20.45
CA GLN A 190 8.15 15.36 21.35
C GLN A 190 7.32 14.64 22.43
N LEU A 191 6.49 13.67 22.05
CA LEU A 191 5.62 12.96 22.99
C LEU A 191 6.42 12.08 23.96
N ALA A 192 7.42 11.34 23.47
CA ALA A 192 8.27 10.50 24.31
C ALA A 192 9.05 11.34 25.34
N THR A 193 9.59 12.48 24.91
CA THR A 193 10.28 13.43 25.81
C THR A 193 9.31 13.99 26.85
N ALA A 194 8.10 14.40 26.45
CA ALA A 194 7.07 14.88 27.35
C ALA A 194 6.54 13.80 28.32
N ALA A 195 6.77 12.53 28.01
CA ALA A 195 6.49 11.39 28.89
C ALA A 195 7.70 10.99 29.78
N GLY A 196 8.81 11.72 29.70
CA GLY A 196 10.02 11.51 30.51
C GLY A 196 10.95 10.42 29.97
N LEU A 197 10.85 10.03 28.69
CA LEU A 197 11.79 9.09 28.08
C LEU A 197 13.07 9.77 27.62
N HIS A 198 14.17 9.01 27.65
CA HIS A 198 15.42 9.39 26.99
C HIS A 198 15.33 9.00 25.51
N VAL A 199 15.33 9.99 24.63
CA VAL A 199 15.17 9.77 23.18
C VAL A 199 16.52 9.87 22.47
N ILE A 200 16.87 8.83 21.73
CA ILE A 200 18.00 8.82 20.79
C ILE A 200 17.44 8.89 19.37
N ALA A 201 17.77 9.92 18.60
CA ALA A 201 17.30 10.07 17.23
C ALA A 201 18.40 9.71 16.21
N ILE A 202 18.02 9.03 15.13
CA ILE A 202 18.87 8.79 13.97
C ILE A 202 18.29 9.60 12.80
N VAL A 203 19.08 10.50 12.23
CA VAL A 203 18.65 11.42 11.15
C VAL A 203 19.81 11.74 10.21
N GLY A 204 19.57 12.45 9.11
CA GLY A 204 20.67 13.04 8.35
C GLY A 204 21.34 14.19 9.12
N ALA A 205 22.66 14.33 9.03
CA ALA A 205 23.45 15.36 9.75
C ALA A 205 22.84 16.78 9.77
N HIS A 206 22.23 17.21 8.67
CA HIS A 206 21.60 18.54 8.55
C HIS A 206 20.39 18.75 9.49
N ASN A 207 19.78 17.67 9.99
CA ASN A 207 18.61 17.72 10.88
C ASN A 207 18.95 17.57 12.37
N PHE A 208 20.22 17.63 12.76
CA PHE A 208 20.63 17.41 14.15
C PHE A 208 19.99 18.41 15.12
N GLU A 209 20.09 19.70 14.81
CA GLU A 209 19.51 20.75 15.65
C GLU A 209 17.98 20.72 15.63
N PHE A 210 17.38 20.31 14.52
CA PHE A 210 15.93 20.08 14.43
C PHE A 210 15.49 18.97 15.40
N SER A 211 16.15 17.82 15.38
CA SER A 211 15.79 16.69 16.27
C SER A 211 16.05 16.98 17.74
N LYS A 212 17.14 17.69 18.07
CA LYS A 212 17.36 18.18 19.44
C LYS A 212 16.25 19.13 19.90
N ARG A 213 15.82 20.05 19.04
CA ARG A 213 14.69 20.95 19.32
C ARG A 213 13.38 20.19 19.55
N CYS A 214 13.19 19.05 18.90
CA CYS A 214 12.04 18.17 19.13
C CYS A 214 12.10 17.43 20.47
N GLY A 215 13.25 17.40 21.16
CA GLY A 215 13.44 16.74 22.45
C GLY A 215 14.45 15.59 22.44
N ALA A 216 15.08 15.27 21.31
CA ALA A 216 16.08 14.21 21.26
C ALA A 216 17.29 14.56 22.15
N SER A 217 17.61 13.64 23.06
CA SER A 217 18.72 13.80 24.01
C SER A 217 20.07 13.53 23.35
N GLN A 218 20.11 12.63 22.37
CA GLN A 218 21.26 12.35 21.52
C GLN A 218 20.80 12.19 20.08
N VAL A 219 21.66 12.56 19.13
CA VAL A 219 21.36 12.49 17.69
C VAL A 219 22.56 11.92 16.95
N PHE A 220 22.31 10.95 16.06
CA PHE A 220 23.32 10.28 15.25
C PHE A 220 23.02 10.43 13.76
N ASP A 221 24.08 10.48 12.95
CA ASP A 221 23.96 10.61 11.49
C ASP A 221 23.69 9.23 10.88
N ARG A 222 22.62 9.12 10.10
CA ARG A 222 22.23 7.89 9.43
C ARG A 222 23.30 7.36 8.47
N ASN A 223 24.15 8.25 7.94
CA ASN A 223 25.22 7.90 7.01
C ASN A 223 26.53 7.50 7.70
N ASP A 224 26.58 7.48 9.03
CA ASP A 224 27.77 7.09 9.78
C ASP A 224 28.00 5.58 9.68
N THR A 225 29.15 5.16 9.15
CA THR A 225 29.48 3.73 9.02
C THR A 225 29.62 3.00 10.35
N SER A 226 29.78 3.74 11.45
CA SER A 226 29.81 3.24 12.83
C SER A 226 28.50 3.51 13.59
N LEU A 227 27.42 3.81 12.89
CA LEU A 227 26.11 4.16 13.47
C LEU A 227 25.65 3.14 14.52
N ALA A 228 25.66 1.84 14.17
CA ALA A 228 25.14 0.79 15.05
C ALA A 228 25.92 0.74 16.38
N ASP A 229 27.25 0.72 16.31
CA ASP A 229 28.11 0.71 17.50
C ASP A 229 27.88 1.94 18.38
N LYS A 230 27.80 3.13 17.77
CA LYS A 230 27.58 4.39 18.49
C LYS A 230 26.24 4.45 19.19
N VAL A 231 25.17 4.02 18.51
CA VAL A 231 23.81 3.99 19.08
C VAL A 231 23.73 2.95 20.19
N SER A 232 24.25 1.75 19.98
CA SER A 232 24.28 0.69 21.00
C SER A 232 25.06 1.12 22.24
N ASP A 233 26.22 1.77 22.07
CA ASP A 233 26.99 2.31 23.18
C ASP A 233 26.26 3.44 23.91
N ALA A 234 25.56 4.31 23.18
CA ALA A 234 24.75 5.36 23.78
C ALA A 234 23.59 4.81 24.61
N VAL A 235 22.93 3.75 24.12
CA VAL A 235 21.89 3.02 24.87
C VAL A 235 22.49 2.40 26.13
N ARG A 236 23.61 1.66 26.03
CA ARG A 236 24.25 1.00 27.19
C ARG A 236 24.77 1.97 28.25
N LYS A 237 25.19 3.17 27.84
CA LYS A 237 25.68 4.22 28.77
C LYS A 237 24.54 4.89 29.53
N ASN A 238 23.31 4.79 29.05
CA ASN A 238 22.16 5.26 29.81
C ASN A 238 21.76 4.13 30.76
N ASP A 239 21.90 4.33 32.08
CA ASP A 239 21.64 3.33 33.14
C ASP A 239 20.14 3.00 33.30
N GLY A 240 19.46 2.66 32.20
CA GLY A 240 18.02 2.53 32.09
C GLY A 240 17.57 1.37 31.20
N GLU A 241 16.26 1.18 31.13
CA GLU A 241 15.63 0.15 30.30
C GLU A 241 15.59 0.61 28.83
N PHE A 242 16.14 -0.19 27.94
CA PHE A 242 15.96 0.00 26.50
C PHE A 242 14.63 -0.61 26.06
N VAL A 243 13.70 0.23 25.57
CA VAL A 243 12.34 -0.20 25.25
C VAL A 243 12.19 -0.73 23.82
N GLY A 244 13.09 -0.30 22.92
CA GLY A 244 13.09 -0.69 21.52
C GLY A 244 13.43 0.46 20.56
N ILE A 245 13.24 0.16 19.29
CA ILE A 245 13.42 1.09 18.17
C ILE A 245 12.06 1.37 17.53
N PHE A 246 11.79 2.64 17.24
CA PHE A 246 10.74 3.05 16.33
C PHE A 246 11.36 3.53 15.01
N ASP A 247 11.09 2.80 13.93
CA ASP A 247 11.50 3.17 12.58
C ASP A 247 10.36 3.93 11.87
N ALA A 248 10.53 5.25 11.77
CA ALA A 248 9.61 6.15 11.10
C ALA A 248 9.85 6.26 9.58
N ILE A 249 10.74 5.42 9.02
CA ILE A 249 11.11 5.38 7.60
C ILE A 249 10.77 4.01 7.00
N ALA A 250 11.16 2.91 7.68
CA ALA A 250 10.80 1.54 7.38
C ALA A 250 11.12 1.09 5.93
N THR A 251 12.35 1.36 5.48
CA THR A 251 12.91 0.82 4.24
C THR A 251 13.80 -0.40 4.53
N PRO A 252 14.14 -1.22 3.54
CA PRO A 252 15.07 -2.33 3.75
C PRO A 252 16.43 -1.90 4.33
N GLU A 253 16.89 -0.69 3.99
CA GLU A 253 18.15 -0.12 4.50
C GLU A 253 18.05 0.25 5.99
N THR A 254 17.00 0.99 6.38
CA THR A 254 16.81 1.38 7.79
C THR A 254 16.58 0.15 8.67
N TYR A 255 15.80 -0.80 8.16
CA TYR A 255 15.56 -2.07 8.84
C TYR A 255 16.86 -2.86 9.09
N ALA A 256 17.79 -2.90 8.14
CA ALA A 256 19.08 -3.56 8.33
C ALA A 256 19.90 -2.91 9.45
N HIS A 257 19.87 -1.58 9.56
CA HIS A 257 20.50 -0.86 10.67
C HIS A 257 19.82 -1.18 12.01
N ASP A 258 18.50 -1.18 12.05
CA ASP A 258 17.73 -1.45 13.26
C ASP A 258 17.98 -2.86 13.80
N ILE A 259 17.97 -3.87 12.93
CA ILE A 259 18.30 -5.25 13.31
C ILE A 259 19.74 -5.36 13.83
N THR A 260 20.69 -4.66 13.22
CA THR A 260 22.08 -4.65 13.70
C THR A 260 22.19 -4.05 15.10
N ILE A 261 21.50 -2.93 15.36
CA ILE A 261 21.47 -2.28 16.69
C ILE A 261 20.80 -3.22 17.70
N LEU A 262 19.66 -3.81 17.36
CA LEU A 262 18.94 -4.74 18.25
C LEU A 262 19.77 -5.97 18.58
N ASP A 263 20.43 -6.58 17.60
CA ASP A 263 21.30 -7.74 17.82
C ASP A 263 22.45 -7.40 18.80
N GLN A 264 23.11 -6.26 18.61
CA GLN A 264 24.13 -5.76 19.53
C GLN A 264 23.59 -5.52 20.95
N LEU A 265 22.33 -5.12 21.09
CA LEU A 265 21.67 -4.89 22.37
C LEU A 265 21.03 -6.15 22.97
N GLY A 266 21.14 -7.30 22.30
CA GLY A 266 20.61 -8.58 22.76
C GLY A 266 19.13 -8.82 22.45
N GLY A 267 18.55 -8.04 21.55
CA GLY A 267 17.15 -8.13 21.09
C GLY A 267 16.32 -6.90 21.47
N GLY A 268 15.00 -6.99 21.26
CA GLY A 268 14.07 -5.94 21.66
C GLY A 268 12.87 -5.79 20.72
N ASN A 269 12.13 -4.70 20.93
CA ASN A 269 10.98 -4.36 20.10
C ASN A 269 11.39 -3.48 18.92
N LEU A 270 10.85 -3.75 17.74
CA LEU A 270 10.99 -2.94 16.54
C LEU A 270 9.59 -2.57 16.03
N ALA A 271 9.21 -1.31 16.22
CA ALA A 271 7.97 -0.77 15.68
C ALA A 271 8.26 0.01 14.40
N CYS A 272 7.51 -0.26 13.34
CA CYS A 272 7.72 0.36 12.03
C CYS A 272 6.44 1.04 11.51
N VAL A 273 6.61 2.05 10.66
CA VAL A 273 5.49 2.66 9.91
C VAL A 273 5.05 1.85 8.69
N HIS A 274 5.87 0.89 8.25
CA HIS A 274 5.54 -0.10 7.22
C HIS A 274 5.72 -1.52 7.76
N PRO A 275 5.11 -2.54 7.12
CA PRO A 275 5.39 -3.93 7.45
C PRO A 275 6.90 -4.20 7.38
N PRO A 276 7.50 -4.79 8.42
CA PRO A 276 8.86 -5.31 8.32
C PRO A 276 9.02 -6.17 7.06
N PRO A 277 10.13 -6.08 6.32
CA PRO A 277 10.38 -6.97 5.21
C PRO A 277 10.34 -8.42 5.73
N GLY A 278 9.77 -9.34 4.93
CA GLY A 278 9.57 -10.76 5.29
C GLY A 278 10.85 -11.59 5.40
N ILE A 279 11.91 -11.00 5.98
CA ILE A 279 13.19 -11.59 6.30
C ILE A 279 13.04 -12.38 7.61
N ASP A 280 13.79 -13.47 7.75
CA ASP A 280 13.92 -14.20 9.01
C ASP A 280 14.35 -13.25 10.13
N LEU A 281 13.40 -12.91 11.00
CA LEU A 281 13.64 -12.11 12.20
C LEU A 281 14.52 -12.89 13.18
N PRO A 282 15.53 -12.27 13.80
CA PRO A 282 16.20 -12.86 14.95
C PRO A 282 15.17 -13.24 16.01
N ALA A 283 15.32 -14.42 16.64
CA ALA A 283 14.33 -14.96 17.58
C ALA A 283 14.06 -14.06 18.82
N ASN A 284 14.97 -13.13 19.10
CA ASN A 284 14.91 -12.15 20.19
C ASN A 284 14.40 -10.76 19.75
N VAL A 285 13.93 -10.61 18.51
CA VAL A 285 13.38 -9.37 17.97
C VAL A 285 11.88 -9.50 17.74
N ASN A 286 11.11 -8.64 18.40
CA ASN A 286 9.67 -8.51 18.18
C ASN A 286 9.42 -7.33 17.23
N ALA A 287 9.29 -7.61 15.93
CA ALA A 287 9.05 -6.57 14.93
C ALA A 287 7.60 -6.54 14.45
N GLY A 288 7.11 -5.35 14.12
CA GLY A 288 5.81 -5.20 13.48
C GLY A 288 5.51 -3.77 13.06
N MET A 289 4.32 -3.59 12.50
CA MET A 289 3.85 -2.30 11.98
C MET A 289 2.85 -1.67 12.95
N ILE A 290 2.92 -0.36 13.14
CA ILE A 290 1.88 0.40 13.83
C ILE A 290 0.71 0.71 12.90
N PHE A 291 -0.50 0.69 13.45
CA PHE A 291 -1.69 1.11 12.74
C PHE A 291 -2.23 2.39 13.38
N ALA A 292 -2.13 3.50 12.66
CA ALA A 292 -2.37 4.85 13.19
C ALA A 292 -3.87 5.21 13.34
N VAL A 293 -4.75 4.21 13.53
CA VAL A 293 -6.14 4.42 13.95
C VAL A 293 -6.42 3.50 15.12
N ASN A 294 -6.40 4.07 16.32
CA ASN A 294 -6.69 3.33 17.55
C ASN A 294 -7.25 4.25 18.65
N ASP A 295 -8.02 3.69 19.58
CA ASP A 295 -8.60 4.45 20.70
C ASP A 295 -7.57 4.82 21.77
N VAL A 296 -6.37 4.22 21.75
CA VAL A 296 -5.24 4.57 22.63
C VAL A 296 -4.81 6.03 22.49
N ALA A 297 -5.07 6.66 21.34
CA ALA A 297 -4.77 8.07 21.13
C ALA A 297 -5.79 9.02 21.78
N THR A 298 -6.98 8.53 22.17
CA THR A 298 -8.09 9.35 22.66
C THR A 298 -7.68 10.23 23.85
N PRO A 299 -7.08 9.71 24.94
CA PRO A 299 -6.73 10.57 26.08
C PRO A 299 -5.75 11.69 25.70
N VAL A 300 -4.84 11.44 24.75
CA VAL A 300 -3.88 12.46 24.29
C VAL A 300 -4.61 13.57 23.51
N TRP A 301 -5.55 13.21 22.63
CA TRP A 301 -6.41 14.18 21.93
C TRP A 301 -7.25 15.01 22.89
N GLU A 302 -7.86 14.36 23.89
CA GLU A 302 -8.81 15.02 24.79
C GLU A 302 -8.13 15.93 25.81
N GLU A 303 -7.01 15.48 26.37
CA GLU A 303 -6.42 16.10 27.57
C GLU A 303 -5.09 16.82 27.30
N TYR A 304 -4.34 16.42 26.26
CA TYR A 304 -2.97 16.92 26.05
C TYR A 304 -2.84 17.92 24.90
N VAL A 305 -3.36 17.61 23.71
CA VAL A 305 -3.02 18.36 22.47
C VAL A 305 -3.33 19.85 22.58
N THR A 306 -4.56 20.23 22.93
CA THR A 306 -4.97 21.64 23.01
C THR A 306 -4.10 22.44 24.00
N PRO A 307 -4.00 22.05 25.29
CA PRO A 307 -3.18 22.79 26.25
C PRO A 307 -1.67 22.73 25.94
N ALA A 308 -1.17 21.65 25.33
CA ALA A 308 0.23 21.55 24.94
C ALA A 308 0.58 22.50 23.79
N LEU A 309 -0.32 22.65 22.80
CA LEU A 309 -0.18 23.66 21.74
C LEU A 309 -0.23 25.09 22.33
N GLN A 310 -1.15 25.36 23.24
CA GLN A 310 -1.29 26.68 23.89
C GLN A 310 -0.05 27.08 24.71
N SER A 311 0.55 26.12 25.40
CA SER A 311 1.75 26.34 26.21
C SER A 311 3.06 26.26 25.40
N GLY A 312 3.00 25.84 24.14
CA GLY A 312 4.16 25.58 23.29
C GLY A 312 4.94 24.31 23.66
N LYS A 313 4.44 23.48 24.58
CA LYS A 313 5.01 22.16 24.91
C LYS A 313 4.85 21.15 23.78
N LEU A 314 3.86 21.34 22.92
CA LEU A 314 3.73 20.65 21.64
C LEU A 314 3.89 21.67 20.52
N GLN A 315 4.79 21.40 19.58
CA GLN A 315 5.01 22.21 18.38
C GLN A 315 4.46 21.50 17.15
N CYS A 316 3.84 22.28 16.26
CA CYS A 316 3.43 21.80 14.94
C CYS A 316 4.67 21.65 14.04
N LEU A 317 5.22 20.43 14.01
CA LEU A 317 6.46 20.11 13.29
C LEU A 317 6.28 18.88 12.40
N PRO A 318 7.06 18.78 11.31
CA PRO A 318 7.91 19.84 10.73
C PRO A 318 7.08 20.98 10.15
N SER A 319 7.74 22.08 9.77
CA SER A 319 7.07 23.18 9.07
C SER A 319 6.41 22.68 7.77
N PRO A 320 5.19 23.15 7.44
CA PRO A 320 4.48 22.69 6.25
C PRO A 320 5.09 23.24 4.96
N LEU A 321 5.27 22.38 3.96
CA LEU A 321 5.50 22.82 2.58
C LEU A 321 4.15 23.02 1.87
N VAL A 322 3.74 24.28 1.69
CA VAL A 322 2.46 24.59 1.03
C VAL A 322 2.59 24.43 -0.49
N VAL A 323 1.91 23.43 -1.05
CA VAL A 323 1.97 23.11 -2.50
C VAL A 323 1.04 24.00 -3.33
N GLY A 324 -0.12 24.40 -2.79
CA GLY A 324 -1.09 25.22 -3.50
C GLY A 324 -2.34 25.50 -2.65
N LYS A 325 -3.33 26.18 -3.24
CA LYS A 325 -4.64 26.47 -2.61
C LYS A 325 -5.77 25.93 -3.48
N GLY A 326 -6.57 25.03 -2.96
CA GLY A 326 -7.64 24.36 -3.70
C GLY A 326 -7.42 22.85 -3.80
N LEU A 327 -8.52 22.11 -4.03
CA LEU A 327 -8.50 20.64 -4.10
C LEU A 327 -7.73 20.13 -5.33
N GLU A 328 -7.65 20.93 -6.39
CA GLU A 328 -6.94 20.64 -7.63
C GLU A 328 -5.43 20.46 -7.45
N HIS A 329 -4.86 20.99 -6.36
CA HIS A 329 -3.45 20.85 -6.05
C HIS A 329 -3.10 19.60 -5.24
N ILE A 330 -4.08 18.84 -4.76
CA ILE A 330 -3.85 17.62 -3.97
C ILE A 330 -3.10 16.58 -4.81
N GLN A 331 -3.45 16.44 -6.09
CA GLN A 331 -2.74 15.54 -7.00
C GLN A 331 -1.25 15.92 -7.12
N THR A 332 -0.94 17.19 -7.35
CA THR A 332 0.45 17.68 -7.39
C THR A 332 1.17 17.50 -6.06
N ALA A 333 0.45 17.62 -4.94
CA ALA A 333 1.02 17.41 -3.62
C ALA A 333 1.35 15.92 -3.36
N LEU A 334 0.51 14.99 -3.82
CA LEU A 334 0.79 13.55 -3.81
C LEU A 334 2.02 13.22 -4.66
N GLU A 335 2.13 13.79 -5.87
CA GLU A 335 3.30 13.61 -6.74
C GLU A 335 4.60 14.12 -6.10
N LYS A 336 4.55 15.29 -5.46
CA LYS A 336 5.69 15.83 -4.70
C LYS A 336 6.06 14.97 -3.50
N SER A 337 5.09 14.42 -2.79
CA SER A 337 5.33 13.49 -1.68
C SER A 337 6.05 12.23 -2.18
N LYS A 338 5.59 11.64 -3.29
CA LYS A 338 6.21 10.44 -3.92
C LYS A 338 7.64 10.69 -4.42
N ALA A 339 7.91 11.86 -4.98
CA ALA A 339 9.25 12.23 -5.44
C ALA A 339 10.26 12.41 -4.29
N GLY A 340 9.78 12.42 -3.04
CA GLY A 340 10.56 12.75 -1.85
C GLY A 340 10.67 14.26 -1.66
N VAL A 341 10.49 14.71 -0.43
CA VAL A 341 10.74 16.10 -0.05
C VAL A 341 12.25 16.29 0.01
N THR A 342 12.86 16.77 -1.07
CA THR A 342 14.16 17.43 -1.00
C THR A 342 13.94 18.73 -0.22
N THR A 343 14.28 18.74 1.06
CA THR A 343 14.01 19.86 1.96
C THR A 343 14.78 21.12 1.56
N GLU A 344 14.01 22.17 1.28
CA GLU A 344 14.24 23.61 1.56
C GLU A 344 15.62 24.21 1.28
N SER A 345 15.67 25.09 0.28
CA SER A 345 16.70 26.14 0.12
C SER A 345 16.44 27.28 1.11
N TRP A 346 17.13 27.26 2.25
CA TRP A 346 17.28 28.39 3.17
C TRP A 346 18.51 29.21 2.74
N ASP A 347 18.31 30.34 2.06
CA ASP A 347 19.15 31.56 2.08
C ASP A 347 18.87 32.46 0.87
N GLN A 348 18.14 33.57 1.05
CA GLN A 348 18.62 34.94 0.81
C GLN A 348 17.51 36.00 1.01
N ASP A 349 17.96 37.18 1.47
CA ASP A 349 17.18 38.32 1.97
C ASP A 349 16.59 39.23 0.87
N VAL A 350 15.57 39.98 1.27
CA VAL A 350 14.59 40.74 0.48
C VAL A 350 15.12 42.12 0.10
N SER A 351 14.70 42.63 -1.09
CA SER A 351 14.65 44.04 -1.53
C SER A 351 15.75 44.59 -2.47
N SER A 352 15.64 44.31 -3.78
CA SER A 352 15.66 45.34 -4.84
C SER A 352 15.55 44.68 -6.21
N ILE A 353 14.81 45.29 -7.13
CA ILE A 353 14.65 44.83 -8.50
C ILE A 353 15.36 45.82 -9.39
N ALA A 354 16.41 45.35 -10.07
CA ALA A 354 17.18 46.12 -11.04
C ALA A 354 16.72 45.83 -12.48
N GLU A 355 16.97 46.81 -13.34
CA GLU A 355 16.43 47.07 -14.67
C GLU A 355 16.68 45.93 -15.69
N ASP A 356 15.80 45.84 -16.71
CA ASP A 356 15.82 44.93 -17.88
C ASP A 356 14.89 43.69 -17.90
N VAL A 357 13.74 43.73 -17.22
CA VAL A 357 12.67 42.72 -17.41
C VAL A 357 11.63 43.20 -18.45
N PRO A 358 11.24 42.38 -19.45
CA PRO A 358 10.21 42.75 -20.43
C PRO A 358 8.83 43.02 -19.79
N PRO A 359 8.02 43.94 -20.35
CA PRO A 359 6.74 44.34 -19.76
C PRO A 359 5.77 43.16 -19.56
N GLY A 360 5.33 42.94 -18.31
CA GLY A 360 4.34 41.92 -17.94
C GLY A 360 4.89 40.65 -17.29
N TYR A 361 6.22 40.53 -17.15
CA TYR A 361 6.89 39.37 -16.51
C TYR A 361 7.67 39.74 -15.24
N GLU A 362 7.49 40.96 -14.74
CA GLU A 362 8.20 41.50 -13.58
C GLU A 362 7.85 40.74 -12.29
N ASP A 363 6.61 40.28 -12.14
CA ASP A 363 6.18 39.51 -10.98
C ASP A 363 6.69 38.06 -11.01
N ALA A 364 6.89 37.47 -12.18
CA ALA A 364 7.52 36.16 -12.33
C ALA A 364 9.05 36.25 -12.11
N ALA A 365 9.71 37.26 -12.67
CA ALA A 365 11.14 37.52 -12.45
C ALA A 365 11.44 37.87 -10.98
N LYS A 366 10.55 38.62 -10.31
CA LYS A 366 10.54 38.84 -8.86
C LYS A 366 10.34 37.55 -8.06
N LYS A 367 9.40 36.70 -8.48
CA LYS A 367 9.02 35.47 -7.77
C LYS A 367 10.06 34.36 -7.86
N PHE A 368 10.92 34.37 -8.88
CA PHE A 368 11.96 33.35 -9.10
C PHE A 368 13.41 33.89 -9.08
N ASN A 369 13.61 35.19 -8.88
CA ASN A 369 14.92 35.84 -8.84
C ASN A 369 15.79 35.58 -10.08
N ILE A 370 15.19 35.66 -11.28
CA ILE A 370 15.86 35.29 -12.54
C ILE A 370 16.24 36.55 -13.32
N SER A 371 17.54 36.73 -13.61
CA SER A 371 17.98 37.75 -14.57
C SER A 371 17.60 37.35 -16.00
N GLY A 372 17.35 38.31 -16.89
CA GLY A 372 17.03 38.02 -18.31
C GLY A 372 18.06 37.13 -19.00
N ASN A 373 19.32 37.21 -18.57
CA ASN A 373 20.41 36.35 -19.06
C ASN A 373 20.34 34.93 -18.48
N LEU A 374 19.92 34.73 -17.23
CA LEU A 374 19.77 33.41 -16.62
C LEU A 374 18.64 32.60 -17.28
N LEU A 375 17.52 33.23 -17.64
CA LEU A 375 16.44 32.59 -18.42
C LEU A 375 16.93 32.09 -19.79
N ARG A 376 17.73 32.92 -20.48
CA ARG A 376 18.33 32.53 -21.78
C ARG A 376 19.33 31.38 -21.63
N ILE A 377 20.15 31.39 -20.58
CA ILE A 377 21.10 30.31 -20.27
C ILE A 377 20.35 28.99 -19.97
N LEU A 378 19.26 29.04 -19.20
CA LEU A 378 18.44 27.87 -18.90
C LEU A 378 17.78 27.29 -20.16
N ASN A 379 17.26 28.14 -21.06
CA ASN A 379 16.69 27.68 -22.34
C ASN A 379 17.75 27.02 -23.23
N ILE A 380 18.96 27.59 -23.31
CA ILE A 380 20.08 26.99 -24.04
C ILE A 380 20.43 25.62 -23.44
N ALA A 381 20.55 25.52 -22.11
CA ALA A 381 20.90 24.26 -21.43
C ALA A 381 19.85 23.16 -21.66
N LEU A 382 18.55 23.51 -21.58
CA LEU A 382 17.45 22.60 -21.89
C LEU A 382 17.47 22.17 -23.37
N GLY A 383 17.72 23.11 -24.28
CA GLY A 383 17.82 22.82 -25.71
C GLY A 383 19.00 21.89 -26.05
N ILE A 384 20.16 22.08 -25.43
CA ILE A 384 21.31 21.17 -25.57
C ILE A 384 20.95 19.78 -25.04
N GLY A 385 20.33 19.70 -23.86
CA GLY A 385 19.88 18.42 -23.27
C GLY A 385 18.92 17.67 -24.19
N LEU A 386 18.00 18.39 -24.84
CA LEU A 386 17.06 17.82 -25.79
C LEU A 386 17.76 17.29 -27.06
N VAL A 387 18.71 18.05 -27.63
CA VAL A 387 19.50 17.59 -28.78
C VAL A 387 20.28 16.31 -28.46
N VAL A 388 20.88 16.23 -27.26
CA VAL A 388 21.61 15.05 -26.79
C VAL A 388 20.67 13.86 -26.62
N ALA A 389 19.53 14.04 -25.96
CA ALA A 389 18.53 12.99 -25.77
C ALA A 389 17.99 12.46 -27.11
N MET A 390 17.66 13.36 -28.05
CA MET A 390 17.21 13.00 -29.39
C MET A 390 18.30 12.22 -30.16
N SER A 391 19.57 12.60 -30.00
CA SER A 391 20.70 11.90 -30.62
C SER A 391 20.89 10.49 -30.07
N PHE A 392 20.76 10.31 -28.74
CA PHE A 392 20.84 8.99 -28.11
C PHE A 392 19.67 8.09 -28.50
N SER A 393 18.44 8.62 -28.51
CA SER A 393 17.26 7.87 -28.96
C SER A 393 17.40 7.44 -30.42
N LEU A 394 17.82 8.35 -31.30
CA LEU A 394 18.04 8.03 -32.71
C LEU A 394 19.15 6.97 -32.90
N ALA A 395 20.22 7.03 -32.11
CA ALA A 395 21.31 6.06 -32.18
C ALA A 395 20.90 4.67 -31.67
N ASN A 396 20.14 4.61 -30.57
CA ASN A 396 19.68 3.37 -29.96
C ASN A 396 18.69 2.63 -30.85
N ASP A 397 17.81 3.37 -31.52
CA ASP A 397 16.75 2.80 -32.35
C ASP A 397 17.16 2.65 -33.83
N TRP A 398 18.39 3.07 -34.19
CA TRP A 398 18.85 3.20 -35.58
C TRP A 398 18.65 1.94 -36.42
N GLY A 399 18.96 0.76 -35.87
CA GLY A 399 18.84 -0.51 -36.57
C GLY A 399 17.40 -0.92 -36.86
N SER A 400 16.44 -0.40 -36.11
CA SER A 400 15.02 -0.70 -36.21
C SER A 400 14.23 0.30 -37.07
N MET A 401 14.83 1.43 -37.42
CA MET A 401 14.16 2.49 -38.18
C MET A 401 14.23 2.28 -39.70
N SER A 402 13.16 2.67 -40.38
CA SER A 402 13.15 2.80 -41.84
C SER A 402 14.10 3.92 -42.29
N ASP A 403 14.53 3.88 -43.55
CA ASP A 403 15.43 4.91 -44.10
C ASP A 403 14.80 6.32 -44.02
N THR A 404 13.49 6.43 -44.23
CA THR A 404 12.74 7.67 -44.03
C THR A 404 12.74 8.13 -42.57
N GLY A 405 12.59 7.20 -41.61
CA GLY A 405 12.65 7.50 -40.18
C GLY A 405 14.02 7.99 -39.74
N LYS A 406 15.10 7.42 -40.27
CA LYS A 406 16.47 7.86 -40.02
C LYS A 406 16.71 9.29 -40.52
N VAL A 407 16.26 9.59 -41.74
CA VAL A 407 16.40 10.93 -42.34
C VAL A 407 15.61 11.98 -41.55
N LEU A 408 14.37 11.68 -41.16
CA LEU A 408 13.56 12.60 -40.35
C LEU A 408 14.13 12.81 -38.95
N GLY A 409 14.62 11.75 -38.30
CA GLY A 409 15.29 11.83 -37.01
C GLY A 409 16.53 12.73 -37.06
N MET A 410 17.39 12.54 -38.07
CA MET A 410 18.57 13.40 -38.27
C MET A 410 18.17 14.87 -38.52
N LEU A 411 17.15 15.11 -39.35
CA LEU A 411 16.70 16.47 -39.67
C LEU A 411 16.17 17.20 -38.42
N ASN A 412 15.43 16.51 -37.55
CA ASN A 412 14.94 17.06 -36.29
C ASN A 412 16.07 17.47 -35.35
N ILE A 413 17.11 16.63 -35.23
CA ILE A 413 18.30 16.95 -34.42
C ILE A 413 19.01 18.20 -34.98
N VAL A 414 19.16 18.30 -36.31
CA VAL A 414 19.81 19.45 -36.96
C VAL A 414 19.02 20.74 -36.72
N VAL A 415 17.70 20.73 -36.89
CA VAL A 415 16.85 21.92 -36.68
C VAL A 415 16.89 22.37 -35.23
N GLN A 416 16.82 21.43 -34.27
CA GLN A 416 16.92 21.76 -32.85
C GLN A 416 18.30 22.29 -32.48
N SER A 417 19.38 21.73 -33.04
CA SER A 417 20.76 22.20 -32.84
C SER A 417 20.96 23.62 -33.36
N LEU A 418 20.40 23.94 -34.53
CA LEU A 418 20.45 25.30 -35.09
C LEU A 418 19.68 26.30 -34.23
N THR A 419 18.56 25.89 -33.64
CA THR A 419 17.76 26.74 -32.73
C THR A 419 18.57 27.10 -31.48
N VAL A 420 19.22 26.11 -30.87
CA VAL A 420 20.12 26.32 -29.72
C VAL A 420 21.30 27.24 -30.06
N LEU A 421 21.88 27.08 -31.25
CA LEU A 421 22.98 27.94 -31.70
C LEU A 421 22.55 29.41 -31.89
N LEU A 422 21.32 29.66 -32.32
CA LEU A 422 20.77 31.01 -32.43
C LEU A 422 20.54 31.63 -31.05
N ASP A 423 20.01 30.87 -30.09
CA ASP A 423 19.85 31.34 -28.70
C ASP A 423 21.20 31.69 -28.05
N ILE A 424 22.25 30.90 -28.32
CA ILE A 424 23.62 31.18 -27.89
C ILE A 424 24.16 32.46 -28.55
N ALA A 425 23.92 32.62 -29.86
CA ALA A 425 24.35 33.79 -30.61
C ALA A 425 23.68 35.07 -30.08
N ASP A 426 22.38 35.04 -29.81
CA ASP A 426 21.60 36.15 -29.25
C ASP A 426 22.03 36.50 -27.81
N LEU A 427 22.44 35.51 -27.02
CA LEU A 427 23.00 35.75 -25.68
C LEU A 427 24.40 36.39 -25.75
N ALA A 428 25.27 35.91 -26.63
CA ALA A 428 26.62 36.47 -26.82
C ALA A 428 26.57 37.90 -27.39
N ALA A 429 25.62 38.14 -28.29
CA ALA A 429 25.24 39.45 -28.81
C ALA A 429 24.86 40.44 -27.69
N GLY A 430 23.93 40.05 -26.81
CA GLY A 430 23.48 40.88 -25.69
C GLY A 430 24.57 41.16 -24.64
N ALA A 431 25.56 40.28 -24.52
CA ALA A 431 26.72 40.45 -23.64
C ALA A 431 27.84 41.31 -24.25
N GLY A 432 27.65 41.89 -25.45
CA GLY A 432 28.62 42.76 -26.12
C GLY A 432 29.85 42.03 -26.69
N VAL A 433 29.79 40.70 -26.80
CA VAL A 433 30.90 39.85 -27.29
C VAL A 433 31.11 40.02 -28.80
N PHE A 434 30.08 40.46 -29.54
CA PHE A 434 30.13 40.73 -30.97
C PHE A 434 29.52 42.10 -31.31
N ALA A 435 30.11 42.83 -32.26
CA ALA A 435 29.52 44.04 -32.83
C ALA A 435 28.43 43.63 -33.83
N ILE A 436 27.17 43.61 -33.39
CA ILE A 436 26.04 43.24 -34.23
C ILE A 436 25.69 44.45 -35.10
N THR A 437 25.75 44.31 -36.43
CA THR A 437 25.22 45.35 -37.32
C THR A 437 23.69 45.40 -37.22
N GLU A 438 23.08 46.57 -37.41
CA GLU A 438 21.61 46.75 -37.30
C GLU A 438 20.81 45.70 -38.08
N THR A 439 21.35 45.21 -39.20
CA THR A 439 20.76 44.15 -40.04
C THR A 439 20.67 42.78 -39.36
N MET A 440 21.62 42.39 -38.50
CA MET A 440 21.57 41.10 -37.81
C MET A 440 20.56 41.09 -36.66
N SER A 441 20.33 42.23 -36.00
CA SER A 441 19.36 42.36 -34.90
C SER A 441 17.91 42.07 -35.32
N VAL A 442 17.60 42.27 -36.61
CA VAL A 442 16.28 42.00 -37.19
C VAL A 442 16.21 40.59 -37.80
N ALA A 443 17.32 40.06 -38.30
CA ALA A 443 17.34 38.77 -38.98
C ALA A 443 17.27 37.56 -38.03
N LEU A 444 17.92 37.64 -36.85
CA LEU A 444 17.97 36.55 -35.86
C LEU A 444 16.59 36.10 -35.36
N PRO A 445 15.67 37.01 -34.94
CA PRO A 445 14.32 36.63 -34.51
C PRO A 445 13.49 35.97 -35.62
N ILE A 446 13.64 36.45 -36.87
CA ILE A 446 12.92 35.90 -38.03
C ILE A 446 13.40 34.47 -38.32
N LEU A 447 14.70 34.22 -38.26
CA LEU A 447 15.28 32.91 -38.49
C LEU A 447 14.87 31.90 -37.40
N GLY A 448 14.83 32.33 -36.14
CA GLY A 448 14.33 31.52 -35.03
C GLY A 448 12.86 31.12 -35.21
N ALA A 449 12.00 32.07 -35.62
CA ALA A 449 10.59 31.78 -35.88
C ALA A 449 10.39 30.77 -37.02
N VAL A 450 11.19 30.86 -38.09
CA VAL A 450 11.12 29.91 -39.21
C VAL A 450 11.53 28.50 -38.79
N LEU A 451 12.59 28.35 -37.99
CA LEU A 451 13.04 27.04 -37.50
C LEU A 451 12.03 26.39 -36.56
N ALA A 452 11.37 27.17 -35.70
CA ALA A 452 10.30 26.67 -34.82
C ALA A 452 9.12 26.07 -35.62
N VAL A 453 8.71 26.73 -36.70
CA VAL A 453 7.64 26.23 -37.58
C VAL A 453 8.05 24.94 -38.27
N ILE A 454 9.28 24.85 -38.77
CA ILE A 454 9.82 23.63 -39.40
C ILE A 454 9.83 22.47 -38.39
N GLY A 455 10.26 22.69 -37.15
CA GLY A 455 10.28 21.68 -36.10
C GLY A 455 8.89 21.11 -35.79
N ILE A 456 7.86 21.97 -35.70
CA ILE A 456 6.48 21.55 -35.47
C ILE A 456 5.96 20.67 -36.61
N VAL A 457 6.24 21.04 -37.86
CA VAL A 457 5.80 20.28 -39.04
C VAL A 457 6.43 18.88 -39.05
N LEU A 458 7.73 18.78 -38.75
CA LEU A 458 8.42 17.49 -38.71
C LEU A 458 7.92 16.59 -37.57
N MET A 459 7.61 17.16 -36.41
CA MET A 459 7.04 16.43 -35.28
C MET A 459 5.67 15.84 -35.62
N LEU A 460 4.81 16.59 -36.31
CA LEU A 460 3.51 16.11 -36.77
C LEU A 460 3.66 14.97 -37.78
N VAL A 461 4.56 15.10 -38.76
CA VAL A 461 4.83 14.02 -39.73
C VAL A 461 5.26 12.73 -39.04
N GLN A 462 6.13 12.82 -38.02
CA GLN A 462 6.56 11.65 -37.24
C GLN A 462 5.41 11.02 -36.44
N LEU A 463 4.55 11.84 -35.83
CA LEU A 463 3.37 11.37 -35.12
C LEU A 463 2.44 10.58 -36.04
N PHE A 464 2.20 11.07 -37.26
CA PHE A 464 1.40 10.37 -38.26
C PHE A 464 2.05 9.04 -38.69
N ILE A 465 3.35 8.99 -38.92
CA ILE A 465 4.04 7.73 -39.25
C ILE A 465 3.87 6.70 -38.12
N ASN A 466 4.02 7.12 -36.86
CA ASN A 466 3.89 6.24 -35.69
C ASN A 466 2.46 5.72 -35.47
N LEU A 467 1.45 6.48 -35.89
CA LEU A 467 0.04 6.10 -35.77
C LEU A 467 -0.42 5.12 -36.85
N PHE A 468 0.22 5.12 -38.03
CA PHE A 468 -0.30 4.42 -39.21
C PHE A 468 0.56 3.24 -39.72
N VAL A 469 1.70 2.94 -39.08
CA VAL A 469 2.51 1.74 -39.37
C VAL A 469 2.26 0.68 -38.29
N ALA A 470 1.76 -0.49 -38.70
CA ALA A 470 1.33 -1.57 -37.80
C ALA A 470 2.48 -2.12 -36.93
N ARG A 471 2.28 -2.14 -35.61
CA ARG A 471 3.18 -2.79 -34.64
C ARG A 471 2.96 -4.30 -34.65
N GLN A 472 4.03 -5.07 -34.46
CA GLN A 472 3.93 -6.50 -34.14
C GLN A 472 3.14 -6.71 -32.83
N PRO A 473 2.43 -7.84 -32.65
CA PRO A 473 1.66 -8.09 -31.43
C PRO A 473 2.59 -8.15 -30.21
N LEU A 474 2.08 -7.65 -29.08
CA LEU A 474 2.81 -7.62 -27.82
C LEU A 474 3.03 -9.05 -27.26
N PRO A 475 4.13 -9.30 -26.52
CA PRO A 475 4.33 -10.55 -25.79
C PRO A 475 3.20 -10.80 -24.79
N ASP A 476 2.86 -12.07 -24.55
CA ASP A 476 1.86 -12.49 -23.57
C ASP A 476 2.53 -12.69 -22.20
N PRO A 477 2.39 -11.74 -21.26
CA PRO A 477 3.11 -11.76 -20.00
C PRO A 477 2.68 -12.92 -19.08
N ILE A 478 1.50 -13.52 -19.31
CA ILE A 478 1.03 -14.66 -18.52
C ILE A 478 1.72 -15.92 -18.99
N GLN A 479 1.80 -16.13 -20.31
CA GLN A 479 2.48 -17.28 -20.88
C GLN A 479 3.98 -17.26 -20.56
N ASP A 480 4.62 -16.09 -20.67
CA ASP A 480 6.03 -15.92 -20.33
C ASP A 480 6.29 -16.22 -18.84
N SER A 481 5.40 -15.81 -17.93
CA SER A 481 5.53 -16.12 -16.50
C SER A 481 5.33 -17.60 -16.17
N ILE A 482 4.46 -18.32 -16.89
CA ILE A 482 4.27 -19.77 -16.71
C ILE A 482 5.52 -20.52 -17.15
N ASP A 483 6.09 -20.12 -18.29
CA ASP A 483 7.25 -20.77 -18.89
C ASP A 483 8.55 -20.52 -18.13
N ASP A 484 8.79 -19.28 -17.68
CA ASP A 484 10.05 -18.90 -17.02
C ASP A 484 10.08 -19.18 -15.51
N VAL A 485 8.94 -19.01 -14.82
CA VAL A 485 8.87 -19.10 -13.36
C VAL A 485 8.15 -20.37 -12.92
N GLY A 486 6.96 -20.61 -13.47
CA GLY A 486 6.10 -21.75 -13.08
C GLY A 486 6.77 -23.10 -13.33
N HIS A 487 7.21 -23.37 -14.55
CA HIS A 487 7.83 -24.65 -14.89
C HIS A 487 9.18 -24.89 -14.21
N VAL A 488 9.93 -23.84 -13.88
CA VAL A 488 11.21 -23.94 -13.15
C VAL A 488 10.97 -24.26 -11.68
N LEU A 489 10.03 -23.58 -11.02
CA LEU A 489 9.61 -23.88 -9.63
C LEU A 489 9.08 -25.31 -9.50
N ILE A 490 8.21 -25.74 -10.43
CA ILE A 490 7.62 -27.09 -10.39
C ILE A 490 8.70 -28.18 -10.49
N LYS A 491 9.75 -27.97 -11.29
CA LYS A 491 10.88 -28.92 -11.42
C LYS A 491 11.76 -29.03 -10.18
N THR A 492 11.68 -28.08 -9.24
CA THR A 492 12.47 -28.11 -8.00
C THR A 492 11.79 -28.84 -6.85
N PHE A 493 10.50 -29.21 -6.98
CA PHE A 493 9.82 -30.03 -5.99
C PHE A 493 10.12 -31.51 -6.21
N ASP A 494 10.35 -32.24 -5.11
CA ASP A 494 10.42 -33.70 -5.14
C ASP A 494 9.10 -34.29 -5.66
N THR A 495 9.20 -35.33 -6.49
CA THR A 495 8.00 -36.03 -6.97
C THR A 495 7.27 -36.65 -5.77
N ALA A 496 5.98 -36.35 -5.64
CA ALA A 496 5.18 -36.93 -4.58
C ALA A 496 5.23 -38.48 -4.66
N PRO A 497 5.35 -39.18 -3.52
CA PRO A 497 5.31 -40.63 -3.50
C PRO A 497 3.97 -41.15 -4.03
N GLU A 498 3.98 -42.38 -4.57
CA GLU A 498 2.75 -43.06 -4.99
C GLU A 498 1.84 -43.36 -3.79
N PRO A 499 0.50 -43.33 -3.96
CA PRO A 499 -0.43 -43.73 -2.92
C PRO A 499 -0.23 -45.19 -2.46
N GLN A 500 -0.33 -45.42 -1.14
CA GLN A 500 -0.23 -46.75 -0.56
C GLN A 500 -1.52 -47.56 -0.78
N LEU A 501 -2.68 -46.88 -0.88
CA LEU A 501 -3.94 -47.49 -1.28
C LEU A 501 -4.13 -47.44 -2.79
N THR A 502 -4.71 -48.51 -3.35
CA THR A 502 -5.20 -48.48 -4.73
C THR A 502 -6.61 -47.89 -4.77
N TYR A 503 -6.76 -46.70 -5.36
CA TYR A 503 -8.05 -46.04 -5.45
C TYR A 503 -8.84 -46.43 -6.71
N SER A 504 -10.17 -46.49 -6.59
CA SER A 504 -11.12 -46.63 -7.70
C SER A 504 -12.36 -45.76 -7.48
N ILE A 505 -13.08 -45.45 -8.56
CA ILE A 505 -14.35 -44.73 -8.52
C ILE A 505 -15.44 -45.49 -9.28
N SER A 506 -16.68 -45.46 -8.78
CA SER A 506 -17.81 -46.20 -9.37
C SER A 506 -18.21 -45.71 -10.76
N ASN A 507 -18.12 -44.39 -11.02
CA ASN A 507 -18.57 -43.78 -12.26
C ASN A 507 -17.60 -42.65 -12.66
N THR A 508 -17.28 -42.59 -13.95
CA THR A 508 -16.48 -41.50 -14.56
C THR A 508 -17.30 -40.67 -15.53
N SER A 509 -18.57 -41.01 -15.73
CA SER A 509 -19.54 -40.27 -16.54
C SER A 509 -20.86 -40.16 -15.81
N VAL A 510 -21.46 -38.96 -15.75
CA VAL A 510 -22.71 -38.68 -15.04
C VAL A 510 -23.62 -37.78 -15.87
N SER A 511 -24.94 -37.95 -15.78
CA SER A 511 -25.90 -37.15 -16.56
C SER A 511 -26.33 -35.91 -15.81
N ALA A 512 -26.47 -34.78 -16.50
CA ALA A 512 -26.98 -33.55 -15.88
C ALA A 512 -28.41 -33.74 -15.34
N SER A 513 -28.71 -33.10 -14.20
CA SER A 513 -30.02 -33.13 -13.51
C SER A 513 -30.46 -34.48 -12.92
N GLU A 514 -29.60 -35.51 -12.93
CA GLU A 514 -29.88 -36.80 -12.28
C GLU A 514 -29.27 -36.87 -10.88
N VAL A 515 -29.96 -37.56 -9.95
CA VAL A 515 -29.36 -37.96 -8.68
C VAL A 515 -28.37 -39.07 -8.97
N THR A 516 -27.09 -38.81 -8.69
CA THR A 516 -26.01 -39.78 -8.93
C THR A 516 -25.28 -40.08 -7.64
N THR A 517 -24.94 -41.37 -7.45
CA THR A 517 -24.08 -41.83 -6.36
C THR A 517 -22.68 -42.14 -6.89
N LEU A 518 -21.67 -41.43 -6.39
CA LEU A 518 -20.26 -41.69 -6.63
C LEU A 518 -19.66 -42.39 -5.42
N THR A 519 -19.07 -43.57 -5.65
CA THR A 519 -18.33 -44.31 -4.62
C THR A 519 -16.86 -44.31 -4.96
N ILE A 520 -16.02 -43.85 -4.04
CA ILE A 520 -14.56 -43.91 -4.12
C ILE A 520 -14.09 -44.97 -3.12
N GLU A 521 -13.30 -45.93 -3.57
CA GLU A 521 -12.73 -46.97 -2.70
C GLU A 521 -11.20 -46.90 -2.73
N GLY A 522 -10.55 -46.95 -1.57
CA GLY A 522 -9.12 -47.11 -1.42
C GLY A 522 -8.81 -48.48 -0.82
N LEU A 523 -8.28 -49.41 -1.62
CA LEU A 523 -7.99 -50.79 -1.20
C LEU A 523 -6.51 -50.93 -0.83
N ASN A 524 -6.22 -51.45 0.37
CA ASN A 524 -4.86 -51.85 0.71
C ASN A 524 -4.51 -53.19 0.03
N LYS A 525 -3.73 -53.12 -1.05
CA LYS A 525 -3.18 -54.30 -1.76
C LYS A 525 -1.78 -54.68 -1.31
N THR A 526 -1.19 -53.94 -0.38
CA THR A 526 0.16 -54.22 0.13
C THR A 526 0.13 -55.44 1.05
N GLN A 527 1.29 -56.06 1.29
CA GLN A 527 1.39 -57.20 2.20
C GLN A 527 1.32 -56.82 3.69
N GLY A 528 1.42 -55.53 4.03
CA GLY A 528 1.42 -55.02 5.40
C GLY A 528 0.23 -54.11 5.71
N ASP A 529 0.22 -53.58 6.93
CA ASP A 529 -0.80 -52.61 7.37
C ASP A 529 -0.43 -51.21 6.84
N VAL A 530 -1.40 -50.52 6.25
CA VAL A 530 -1.26 -49.12 5.81
C VAL A 530 -1.83 -48.22 6.89
N THR A 531 -1.02 -47.29 7.38
CA THR A 531 -1.42 -46.35 8.44
C THR A 531 -1.51 -44.93 7.88
N LEU A 532 -2.71 -44.37 7.91
CA LEU A 532 -3.02 -43.04 7.39
C LEU A 532 -3.38 -42.11 8.56
N SER A 533 -2.75 -40.95 8.62
CA SER A 533 -3.13 -39.90 9.58
C SER A 533 -4.39 -39.18 9.12
N ARG A 534 -4.55 -38.99 7.81
CA ARG A 534 -5.72 -38.36 7.18
C ARG A 534 -5.80 -38.73 5.70
N THR A 535 -7.02 -38.86 5.16
CA THR A 535 -7.24 -38.90 3.70
C THR A 535 -8.24 -37.83 3.34
N THR A 536 -7.88 -36.90 2.46
CA THR A 536 -8.79 -35.84 1.99
C THR A 536 -9.30 -36.19 0.60
N ILE A 537 -10.60 -36.07 0.38
CA ILE A 537 -11.20 -36.23 -0.94
C ILE A 537 -11.86 -34.89 -1.30
N THR A 538 -11.36 -34.26 -2.36
CA THR A 538 -11.78 -32.95 -2.84
C THR A 538 -12.44 -33.11 -4.20
N LEU A 539 -13.59 -32.47 -4.40
CA LEU A 539 -14.22 -32.35 -5.71
C LEU A 539 -13.95 -30.94 -6.24
N CYS A 540 -13.26 -30.86 -7.38
CA CYS A 540 -12.92 -29.61 -8.04
C CYS A 540 -13.91 -29.32 -9.17
N SER A 541 -14.33 -28.05 -9.30
CA SER A 541 -15.15 -27.60 -10.43
C SER A 541 -14.44 -27.84 -11.74
N GLY A 542 -15.24 -28.00 -12.80
CA GLY A 542 -14.71 -28.37 -14.10
C GLY A 542 -14.18 -27.21 -14.94
N ASP A 543 -13.92 -27.53 -16.21
CA ASP A 543 -13.52 -26.63 -17.30
C ASP A 543 -14.54 -25.53 -17.64
N ASP A 544 -15.71 -25.56 -17.02
CA ASP A 544 -16.80 -24.61 -17.20
C ASP A 544 -17.09 -23.77 -15.94
N ASP A 545 -16.20 -23.80 -14.94
CA ASP A 545 -16.33 -23.10 -13.64
C ASP A 545 -17.59 -23.46 -12.85
N VAL A 546 -18.30 -24.54 -13.23
CA VAL A 546 -19.50 -25.03 -12.55
C VAL A 546 -19.18 -26.28 -11.73
N CYS A 547 -19.74 -26.34 -10.53
CA CYS A 547 -19.63 -27.51 -9.67
C CYS A 547 -20.44 -28.68 -10.22
N LEU A 548 -19.88 -29.89 -10.15
CA LEU A 548 -20.57 -31.10 -10.62
C LEU A 548 -21.94 -31.30 -9.96
N PHE A 549 -22.09 -30.91 -8.69
CA PHE A 549 -23.37 -30.98 -7.96
C PHE A 549 -24.06 -29.61 -7.94
N GLY A 550 -25.37 -29.60 -8.18
CA GLY A 550 -26.19 -28.38 -8.29
C GLY A 550 -26.61 -27.80 -6.95
N ASN A 551 -26.89 -26.49 -6.93
CA ASN A 551 -27.38 -25.77 -5.76
C ASN A 551 -28.88 -25.40 -5.88
N GLY A 552 -29.75 -26.39 -5.68
CA GLY A 552 -31.19 -26.16 -5.43
C GLY A 552 -31.47 -25.99 -3.93
N GLU A 553 -32.72 -25.75 -3.53
CA GLU A 553 -33.15 -25.65 -2.12
C GLU A 553 -32.90 -26.93 -1.27
N ASP A 554 -32.38 -28.00 -1.89
CA ASP A 554 -31.97 -29.22 -1.21
C ASP A 554 -30.45 -29.25 -1.01
N PHE A 555 -30.03 -29.12 0.25
CA PHE A 555 -28.70 -29.51 0.73
C PHE A 555 -28.34 -30.93 0.23
N ILE A 556 -27.04 -31.27 0.20
CA ILE A 556 -26.60 -32.67 0.11
C ILE A 556 -27.25 -33.44 1.28
N LYS A 557 -28.32 -34.19 1.00
CA LYS A 557 -29.00 -35.02 2.01
C LYS A 557 -28.21 -36.31 2.17
N LEU A 558 -27.31 -36.34 3.15
CA LEU A 558 -26.88 -37.59 3.79
C LEU A 558 -28.01 -38.03 4.73
N GLY A 559 -29.08 -38.60 4.16
CA GLY A 559 -30.25 -39.04 4.90
C GLY A 559 -30.03 -40.37 5.62
N PRO A 560 -30.72 -40.64 6.74
CA PRO A 560 -30.79 -41.97 7.36
C PRO A 560 -31.32 -43.06 6.41
N ASP A 561 -32.00 -42.65 5.33
CA ASP A 561 -32.72 -43.49 4.37
C ASP A 561 -31.91 -43.80 3.09
N ASP A 562 -30.59 -43.58 3.07
CA ASP A 562 -29.75 -44.06 1.98
C ASP A 562 -29.81 -45.60 1.95
N SER A 563 -30.40 -46.17 0.90
CA SER A 563 -30.49 -47.62 0.69
C SER A 563 -29.12 -48.31 0.55
N ASN A 564 -28.03 -47.53 0.43
CA ASN A 564 -26.65 -48.02 0.49
C ASN A 564 -26.05 -48.00 1.91
N HIS A 565 -26.85 -47.72 2.95
CA HIS A 565 -26.54 -48.09 4.32
C HIS A 565 -26.53 -49.62 4.45
N ASP A 566 -25.37 -50.22 4.20
CA ASP A 566 -25.18 -51.63 4.43
C ASP A 566 -25.08 -51.94 5.94
N THR A 567 -25.53 -53.12 6.33
CA THR A 567 -25.52 -53.60 7.73
C THR A 567 -24.15 -54.13 8.18
N SER A 568 -23.07 -53.84 7.45
CA SER A 568 -21.77 -54.52 7.58
C SER A 568 -20.87 -53.95 8.68
N GLY A 569 -21.33 -52.97 9.46
CA GLY A 569 -20.59 -52.45 10.62
C GLY A 569 -19.49 -51.44 10.28
N TYR A 570 -19.58 -50.71 9.17
CA TYR A 570 -18.71 -49.57 8.85
C TYR A 570 -19.17 -48.29 9.56
N THR A 571 -18.21 -47.44 9.98
CA THR A 571 -18.48 -46.12 10.57
C THR A 571 -18.57 -45.07 9.47
N TYR A 572 -19.73 -44.42 9.35
CA TYR A 572 -19.94 -43.29 8.46
C TYR A 572 -19.30 -42.03 9.06
N VAL A 573 -18.53 -41.29 8.25
CA VAL A 573 -17.97 -40.01 8.65
C VAL A 573 -19.13 -39.02 8.81
N SER A 574 -19.48 -38.71 10.06
CA SER A 574 -20.20 -37.47 10.35
C SER A 574 -19.13 -36.36 10.38
N PRO A 575 -19.21 -35.34 9.52
CA PRO A 575 -18.28 -34.22 9.57
C PRO A 575 -18.42 -33.51 10.93
N GLN A 576 -17.30 -33.28 11.65
CA GLN A 576 -17.34 -32.47 12.88
C GLN A 576 -17.75 -31.02 12.60
N GLU A 577 -17.62 -30.56 11.35
CA GLU A 577 -18.20 -29.31 10.86
C GLU A 577 -18.89 -29.54 9.51
N VAL A 578 -20.21 -29.37 9.48
CA VAL A 578 -20.85 -28.81 8.28
C VAL A 578 -20.59 -27.32 8.37
N THR A 579 -19.53 -26.82 7.73
CA THR A 579 -19.48 -25.38 7.45
C THR A 579 -20.65 -25.12 6.49
N ALA A 580 -21.67 -24.41 6.96
CA ALA A 580 -22.76 -23.98 6.10
C ALA A 580 -22.18 -23.04 5.03
N GLY A 581 -21.78 -23.59 3.89
CA GLY A 581 -21.48 -22.83 2.68
C GLY A 581 -22.80 -22.36 2.08
N GLN A 582 -23.29 -21.22 2.53
CA GLN A 582 -24.41 -20.55 1.87
C GLN A 582 -23.88 -20.03 0.52
N LEU A 583 -24.44 -20.52 -0.59
CA LEU A 583 -24.12 -19.95 -1.90
C LEU A 583 -24.66 -18.53 -2.00
N PRO A 584 -23.82 -17.50 -2.20
CA PRO A 584 -24.33 -16.17 -2.44
C PRO A 584 -24.94 -16.12 -3.84
N THR A 585 -26.22 -15.70 -3.93
CA THR A 585 -26.86 -15.36 -5.20
C THR A 585 -27.31 -13.89 -5.16
N PRO A 586 -27.08 -13.06 -6.21
CA PRO A 586 -26.33 -13.33 -7.44
C PRO A 586 -25.01 -12.53 -7.51
N ALA A 587 -23.87 -13.22 -7.54
CA ALA A 587 -22.61 -12.65 -8.04
C ALA A 587 -22.45 -13.05 -9.52
N LYS A 588 -22.32 -12.06 -10.40
CA LYS A 588 -21.75 -12.27 -11.75
C LYS A 588 -20.24 -12.45 -11.59
N LEU A 589 -19.73 -13.53 -12.19
CA LEU A 589 -18.35 -14.01 -12.13
C LEU A 589 -17.36 -13.19 -12.97
N GLY A 590 -16.15 -13.09 -12.43
CA GLY A 590 -14.88 -12.95 -13.14
C GLY A 590 -13.74 -13.30 -12.16
N THR A 591 -12.93 -14.29 -12.51
CA THR A 591 -11.55 -14.58 -12.01
C THR A 591 -11.30 -15.34 -10.69
N THR A 592 -12.19 -16.17 -10.15
CA THR A 592 -11.81 -17.06 -9.02
C THR A 592 -12.27 -18.51 -9.22
N PRO A 593 -11.35 -19.50 -9.31
CA PRO A 593 -11.72 -20.91 -9.26
C PRO A 593 -12.31 -21.24 -7.88
N ASN A 594 -13.49 -21.85 -7.86
CA ASN A 594 -14.17 -22.25 -6.63
C ASN A 594 -13.72 -23.66 -6.22
N TYR A 595 -13.25 -23.85 -4.98
CA TYR A 595 -12.83 -25.16 -4.45
C TYR A 595 -13.74 -25.58 -3.29
N TYR A 596 -14.15 -26.85 -3.25
CA TYR A 596 -14.93 -27.43 -2.15
C TYR A 596 -14.13 -28.55 -1.49
N GLN A 597 -13.63 -28.29 -0.29
CA GLN A 597 -12.79 -29.22 0.47
C GLN A 597 -13.62 -29.95 1.52
N TYR A 598 -13.68 -31.28 1.44
CA TYR A 598 -14.29 -32.11 2.48
C TYR A 598 -13.18 -32.81 3.28
N ASN A 599 -13.05 -32.41 4.55
CA ASN A 599 -12.03 -32.95 5.44
C ASN A 599 -12.53 -34.27 6.04
N LEU A 600 -12.22 -35.40 5.38
CA LEU A 600 -12.51 -36.72 5.92
C LEU A 600 -11.43 -37.06 6.97
N GLN A 601 -11.73 -36.90 8.25
CA GLN A 601 -11.00 -37.64 9.28
C GLN A 601 -11.51 -39.08 9.27
N ALA A 602 -10.65 -40.02 8.91
CA ALA A 602 -11.02 -41.42 8.84
C ALA A 602 -11.06 -42.05 10.25
N ALA A 603 -12.23 -42.57 10.61
CA ALA A 603 -12.42 -43.43 11.76
C ALA A 603 -12.15 -44.89 11.39
N GLY A 604 -11.04 -45.44 11.88
CA GLY A 604 -10.76 -46.88 11.89
C GLY A 604 -11.55 -47.62 12.99
N PRO A 605 -11.60 -48.97 12.94
CA PRO A 605 -12.27 -49.76 13.96
C PRO A 605 -11.64 -49.50 15.33
N ARG A 606 -12.50 -49.28 16.34
CA ARG A 606 -12.12 -49.01 17.72
C ARG A 606 -11.38 -50.22 18.31
N LYS A 607 -10.07 -50.29 18.11
CA LYS A 607 -9.19 -51.21 18.84
C LYS A 607 -8.24 -50.39 19.70
N GLU A 608 -8.57 -50.36 20.99
CA GLU A 608 -7.76 -50.01 22.16
C GLU A 608 -7.76 -48.59 22.76
N ASN A 609 -8.47 -47.58 22.21
CA ASN A 609 -8.71 -46.35 23.01
C ASN A 609 -10.00 -45.58 22.63
N PRO A 610 -10.83 -45.12 23.59
CA PRO A 610 -12.16 -44.63 23.29
C PRO A 610 -12.31 -43.13 22.96
N THR A 611 -11.25 -42.31 22.96
CA THR A 611 -11.40 -40.84 22.92
C THR A 611 -10.69 -40.08 21.79
N SER A 612 -9.93 -40.73 20.89
CA SER A 612 -9.41 -40.06 19.69
C SER A 612 -8.93 -41.07 18.66
N LEU A 613 -9.44 -40.99 17.44
CA LEU A 613 -8.87 -41.67 16.28
C LEU A 613 -7.73 -40.81 15.74
N THR A 614 -6.49 -41.16 16.09
CA THR A 614 -5.30 -40.43 15.62
C THR A 614 -4.80 -40.93 14.26
N SER A 615 -5.16 -42.14 13.83
CA SER A 615 -4.79 -42.71 12.53
C SER A 615 -5.75 -43.84 12.12
N LEU A 616 -5.99 -44.01 10.81
CA LEU A 616 -6.65 -45.16 10.20
C LEU A 616 -5.61 -46.23 9.86
N ILE A 617 -5.82 -47.45 10.32
CA ILE A 617 -4.98 -48.61 9.95
C ILE A 617 -5.82 -49.56 9.12
N LEU A 618 -5.41 -49.80 7.87
CA LEU A 618 -6.03 -50.76 6.96
C LEU A 618 -5.11 -51.96 6.79
N LYS A 619 -5.60 -53.16 7.12
CA LYS A 619 -4.88 -54.40 6.86
C LYS A 619 -4.93 -54.78 5.39
N ASN A 620 -4.09 -55.73 4.99
CA ASN A 620 -4.14 -56.30 3.65
C ASN A 620 -5.57 -56.79 3.32
N GLY A 621 -6.11 -56.29 2.21
CA GLY A 621 -7.46 -56.61 1.74
C GLY A 621 -8.58 -55.76 2.35
N GLU A 622 -8.28 -54.94 3.36
CA GLU A 622 -9.22 -53.96 3.89
C GLU A 622 -9.27 -52.71 3.01
N LYS A 623 -10.44 -52.05 3.01
CA LYS A 623 -10.70 -50.89 2.17
C LYS A 623 -11.34 -49.74 2.93
N LEU A 624 -10.96 -48.54 2.53
CA LEU A 624 -11.65 -47.27 2.78
C LEU A 624 -12.72 -47.09 1.69
N LYS A 625 -13.90 -46.59 2.06
CA LYS A 625 -14.98 -46.26 1.12
C LYS A 625 -15.55 -44.89 1.44
N SER A 626 -15.77 -44.07 0.41
CA SER A 626 -16.43 -42.77 0.49
C SER A 626 -17.56 -42.73 -0.54
N VAL A 627 -18.77 -42.38 -0.11
CA VAL A 627 -19.99 -42.42 -0.94
C VAL A 627 -20.63 -41.04 -0.96
N TRP A 628 -20.95 -40.55 -2.16
CA TRP A 628 -21.46 -39.21 -2.41
C TRP A 628 -22.71 -39.31 -3.27
N THR A 629 -23.86 -38.89 -2.74
CA THR A 629 -25.13 -38.91 -3.49
C THR A 629 -25.71 -37.51 -3.56
N ALA A 630 -25.85 -36.98 -4.78
CA ALA A 630 -26.42 -35.65 -5.00
C ALA A 630 -26.93 -35.47 -6.44
N VAL A 631 -27.71 -34.41 -6.67
CA VAL A 631 -28.20 -34.02 -7.99
C VAL A 631 -27.06 -33.38 -8.79
N VAL A 632 -26.79 -33.90 -9.99
CA VAL A 632 -25.79 -33.35 -10.90
C VAL A 632 -26.27 -32.02 -11.47
N ASN A 633 -25.41 -31.01 -11.46
CA ASN A 633 -25.71 -29.64 -11.86
C ASN A 633 -26.14 -29.56 -13.33
N LYS A 634 -27.05 -28.63 -13.64
CA LYS A 634 -27.56 -28.34 -14.98
C LYS A 634 -26.86 -27.14 -15.67
N ALA A 635 -26.18 -26.26 -14.92
CA ALA A 635 -25.54 -25.06 -15.45
C ALA A 635 -24.21 -25.36 -16.17
N GLY A 636 -23.97 -24.68 -17.29
CA GLY A 636 -22.88 -24.84 -18.27
C GLY A 636 -23.41 -24.47 -19.66
N GLU A 637 -22.56 -24.15 -20.65
CA GLU A 637 -23.07 -23.91 -22.02
C GLU A 637 -23.77 -25.18 -22.53
N ASP A 638 -25.07 -25.09 -22.89
CA ASP A 638 -26.01 -26.19 -23.15
C ASP A 638 -25.62 -27.19 -24.27
N LYS A 639 -24.38 -27.13 -24.78
CA LYS A 639 -23.90 -27.93 -25.93
C LYS A 639 -22.61 -28.71 -25.71
N GLU A 640 -21.91 -28.58 -24.58
CA GLU A 640 -20.60 -29.24 -24.40
C GLU A 640 -20.50 -30.03 -23.10
N LYS A 641 -19.78 -31.17 -23.18
CA LYS A 641 -19.45 -32.02 -22.03
C LYS A 641 -18.51 -31.24 -21.11
N SER A 642 -18.78 -31.23 -19.80
CA SER A 642 -17.87 -30.61 -18.83
C SER A 642 -17.06 -31.67 -18.06
N THR A 643 -15.81 -31.34 -17.77
CA THR A 643 -14.90 -32.22 -17.03
C THR A 643 -14.69 -31.71 -15.61
N SER A 644 -15.16 -32.43 -14.59
CA SER A 644 -14.79 -32.20 -13.19
C SER A 644 -13.72 -33.18 -12.72
N TRP A 645 -13.02 -32.83 -11.65
CA TRP A 645 -11.94 -33.65 -11.10
C TRP A 645 -12.21 -34.01 -9.65
N ILE A 646 -11.90 -35.24 -9.27
CA ILE A 646 -11.84 -35.66 -7.87
C ILE A 646 -10.39 -35.90 -7.52
N GLU A 647 -9.92 -35.19 -6.51
CA GLU A 647 -8.60 -35.31 -5.95
C GLU A 647 -8.67 -36.08 -4.63
N VAL A 648 -7.79 -37.05 -4.47
CA VAL A 648 -7.60 -37.83 -3.25
C VAL A 648 -6.18 -37.58 -2.77
N VAL A 649 -6.06 -36.96 -1.59
CA VAL A 649 -4.77 -36.74 -0.92
C VAL A 649 -4.68 -37.70 0.26
N GLU A 650 -3.75 -38.64 0.17
CA GLU A 650 -3.45 -39.61 1.22
C GLU A 650 -2.28 -39.09 2.05
N ALA A 651 -2.51 -38.84 3.34
CA ALA A 651 -1.48 -38.45 4.29
C ALA A 651 -1.13 -39.66 5.17
N GLY A 652 0.05 -40.22 4.96
CA GLY A 652 0.66 -41.21 5.84
C GLY A 652 1.15 -40.56 7.13
N LEU A 653 2.03 -41.28 7.84
CA LEU A 653 2.67 -40.77 9.07
C LEU A 653 3.82 -39.81 8.76
N THR A 654 4.48 -39.97 7.61
CA THR A 654 5.70 -39.24 7.25
C THR A 654 5.66 -38.64 5.85
N ASP A 655 4.61 -38.93 5.08
CA ASP A 655 4.50 -38.60 3.66
C ASP A 655 3.07 -38.23 3.26
N LYS A 656 2.95 -37.65 2.05
CA LYS A 656 1.69 -37.33 1.41
C LYS A 656 1.75 -37.72 -0.06
N SER A 657 0.70 -38.35 -0.54
CA SER A 657 0.53 -38.74 -1.94
C SER A 657 -0.81 -38.22 -2.47
N GLN A 658 -0.92 -38.15 -3.79
CA GLN A 658 -2.07 -37.59 -4.48
C GLN A 658 -2.53 -38.55 -5.58
N HIS A 659 -3.84 -38.72 -5.72
CA HIS A 659 -4.46 -39.46 -6.81
C HIS A 659 -5.65 -38.67 -7.37
N GLN A 660 -5.89 -38.72 -8.67
CA GLN A 660 -6.95 -37.93 -9.31
C GLN A 660 -7.83 -38.78 -10.23
N PHE A 661 -9.14 -38.56 -10.15
CA PHE A 661 -10.13 -39.09 -11.09
C PHE A 661 -10.73 -37.98 -11.93
N LYS A 662 -10.94 -38.28 -13.21
CA LYS A 662 -11.69 -37.44 -14.14
C LYS A 662 -13.16 -37.89 -14.15
N ILE A 663 -14.08 -36.95 -14.01
CA ILE A 663 -15.52 -37.16 -14.19
C ILE A 663 -16.01 -36.28 -15.33
N THR A 664 -16.71 -36.90 -16.28
CA THR A 664 -17.35 -36.19 -17.39
C THR A 664 -18.84 -36.07 -17.13
N ARG A 665 -19.36 -34.85 -17.09
CA ARG A 665 -20.79 -34.60 -17.13
C ARG A 665 -21.23 -34.59 -18.60
N VAL A 666 -22.24 -35.39 -18.92
CA VAL A 666 -22.79 -35.58 -20.27
C VAL A 666 -24.23 -35.11 -20.39
#